data_AF-A0A417JQ51-F1
#
_entry.id   AF-A0A417JQ51-F1
#
_cell.length_a   1.000
_cell.length_b   1.000
_cell.length_c   1.000
_cell.angle_alpha   90.00
_cell.angle_beta   90.00
_cell.angle_gamma   90.00
#
_symmetry.space_group_name_H-M   'P 1'
#
loop_
_entity.id
_entity.type
_entity.pdbx_description
1 polymer ?
#
loop_
_entity_poly.entity_id
_entity_poly.type
_entity_poly.pdbx_seq_one_letter_code
_entity_poly.pdbx_strand_id
1 'polypeptide(L)'
;MAKKFCTTGTCIPEKNYMVDLSNRIQQIINQYIESGQYFTINRARQYGKTTLLYLLEKELRKQDYLVLSLSFEAADEYFESLGSLAEGLSLDIEECLREQNVDEKVLEEWNHSISERFPMRSLGTKISNLCRKCGKKVVLMIDEVDKSSDNQIFLSFLGLLREKYLKCQQGKDVTFHSVILAGVYDIKTLKLKLHPQEESKYNSPWNIAVDFNIEMSFSVSDIQTMIQEYEQEHRTGMDVKEISRILYDYTSGYPYLVSKICQLLDERVSDVQVWTREGILSAVKVLLKEPNTLFDDMTKKLLDHPQLKEMLQNILFAGVDFPFKRETPIIDLGVTFGFLKDKNGIVAVSNRIFETQLYDMFLSETAVNNQMYMKVSSDRNQFIVSGMLQMPLVMQKFYKYYEEIYSEKDQKFIEETGRGKIMYKISNFSDNDDVKIIDKSGPFEVIEYQRDLSVMPEDAQLAFFCSQMNVRKRQLKCELSRGNVTIQSGAMQWMAGDVSATTGIKGAGDFLSKTIRGKVTGESVIKPEYTGDGTLVLEPTYKHIILLDLDEWGNSIVLDDGLFLACESMLKQKAVRRKTFSSAFAGGEGFFNLGLKGSGVVCIESDCPREELVEITLEDDVVKIDGNLAIAWSGSLDFTVERAGKSLLGSAASGEGLVNVYRGTGKVLLAPVGNQAMKPQQVIEKEPVIVGDDDE
;
A
#
# COMPACT_ATOMS: atom_id res chain seq x y z
N MET A 1 -14.70 -6.69 50.07
CA MET A 1 -13.82 -5.73 49.36
C MET A 1 -14.70 -4.93 48.42
N ALA A 2 -14.48 -3.63 48.28
CA ALA A 2 -15.18 -2.84 47.26
C ALA A 2 -14.83 -3.38 45.86
N LYS A 3 -15.80 -3.36 44.94
CA LYS A 3 -15.56 -3.72 43.54
C LYS A 3 -14.56 -2.77 42.91
N LYS A 4 -13.85 -3.24 41.88
CA LYS A 4 -12.89 -2.44 41.11
C LYS A 4 -12.97 -2.75 39.62
N PHE A 5 -12.69 -1.77 38.77
CA PHE A 5 -12.49 -2.03 37.35
C PHE A 5 -11.29 -2.96 37.16
N CYS A 6 -11.46 -3.99 36.31
CA CYS A 6 -10.41 -4.97 36.01
C CYS A 6 -10.03 -4.90 34.54
N THR A 7 -8.72 -4.87 34.29
CA THR A 7 -8.14 -4.81 32.94
C THR A 7 -7.11 -5.92 32.71
N THR A 8 -6.88 -6.76 33.72
CA THR A 8 -5.87 -7.83 33.71
C THR A 8 -6.53 -9.14 34.11
N GLY A 9 -6.46 -10.14 33.22
CA GLY A 9 -7.07 -11.45 33.45
C GLY A 9 -8.60 -11.44 33.44
N THR A 10 -9.19 -12.47 34.05
CA THR A 10 -10.64 -12.72 34.07
C THR A 10 -11.38 -11.72 34.96
N CYS A 11 -12.45 -11.12 34.44
CA CYS A 11 -13.34 -10.26 35.23
C CYS A 11 -14.34 -11.12 36.02
N ILE A 12 -14.36 -10.94 37.34
CA ILE A 12 -15.22 -11.69 38.26
C ILE A 12 -16.35 -10.76 38.73
N PRO A 13 -17.63 -11.05 38.45
CA PRO A 13 -18.75 -10.16 38.77
C PRO A 13 -18.84 -9.73 40.24
N GLU A 14 -18.43 -10.61 41.17
CA GLU A 14 -18.44 -10.33 42.60
C GLU A 14 -17.32 -9.37 43.05
N LYS A 15 -16.26 -9.22 42.24
CA LYS A 15 -15.07 -8.42 42.56
C LYS A 15 -14.91 -7.21 41.65
N ASN A 16 -15.57 -7.20 40.50
CA ASN A 16 -15.31 -6.23 39.44
C ASN A 16 -16.57 -5.54 38.95
N TYR A 17 -16.44 -4.25 38.65
CA TYR A 17 -17.38 -3.54 37.81
C TYR A 17 -17.17 -4.00 36.38
N MET A 18 -18.20 -4.63 35.80
CA MET A 18 -18.15 -5.13 34.43
C MET A 18 -19.53 -5.06 33.77
N VAL A 19 -19.54 -5.11 32.44
CA VAL A 19 -20.76 -5.21 31.65
C VAL A 19 -21.50 -6.50 31.97
N ASP A 20 -22.83 -6.44 32.02
CA ASP A 20 -23.68 -7.62 32.16
C ASP A 20 -23.68 -8.41 30.84
N LEU A 21 -23.12 -9.63 30.89
CA LEU A 21 -23.04 -10.53 29.74
C LEU A 21 -24.12 -11.61 29.75
N SER A 22 -25.06 -11.60 30.70
CA SER A 22 -26.08 -12.66 30.85
C SER A 22 -26.89 -12.89 29.57
N ASN A 23 -27.31 -11.83 28.87
CA ASN A 23 -28.05 -11.97 27.61
C ASN A 23 -27.19 -12.68 26.54
N ARG A 24 -25.93 -12.29 26.38
CA ARG A 24 -25.01 -12.92 25.40
C ARG A 24 -24.75 -14.38 25.75
N ILE A 25 -24.57 -14.69 27.02
CA ILE A 25 -24.39 -16.08 27.50
C ILE A 25 -25.61 -16.92 27.15
N GLN A 26 -26.82 -16.42 27.42
CA GLN A 26 -28.05 -17.13 27.06
C GLN A 26 -28.21 -17.30 25.54
N GLN A 27 -27.82 -16.31 24.75
CA GLN A 27 -27.77 -16.45 23.29
C GLN A 27 -26.81 -17.54 22.84
N ILE A 28 -25.60 -17.62 23.43
CA ILE A 28 -24.62 -18.67 23.13
C ILE A 28 -25.21 -20.05 23.46
N ILE A 29 -25.81 -20.19 24.65
CA ILE A 29 -26.40 -21.45 25.09
C ILE A 29 -27.49 -21.90 24.12
N ASN A 30 -28.47 -21.02 23.87
CA ASN A 30 -29.67 -21.36 23.08
C ASN A 30 -29.38 -21.57 21.60
N GLN A 31 -28.49 -20.75 21.01
CA GLN A 31 -28.24 -20.81 19.56
C GLN A 31 -27.20 -21.85 19.17
N TYR A 32 -26.21 -22.11 20.04
CA TYR A 32 -25.07 -22.96 19.71
C TYR A 32 -25.03 -24.23 20.57
N ILE A 33 -25.01 -24.09 21.90
CA ILE A 33 -24.73 -25.24 22.79
C ILE A 33 -25.88 -26.24 22.80
N GLU A 34 -27.12 -25.78 22.97
CA GLU A 34 -28.30 -26.68 23.02
C GLU A 34 -28.45 -27.50 21.73
N SER A 35 -28.06 -26.92 20.60
CA SER A 35 -28.07 -27.57 19.28
C SER A 35 -26.87 -28.50 19.04
N GLY A 36 -25.95 -28.62 20.00
CA GLY A 36 -24.76 -29.46 19.92
C GLY A 36 -23.75 -29.00 18.85
N GLN A 37 -23.67 -27.70 18.59
CA GLN A 37 -22.77 -27.15 17.59
C GLN A 37 -21.36 -26.98 18.13
N TYR A 38 -20.37 -27.21 17.27
CA TYR A 38 -18.98 -26.83 17.54
C TYR A 38 -18.73 -25.47 16.92
N PHE A 39 -18.00 -24.60 17.60
CA PHE A 39 -17.74 -23.24 17.11
C PHE A 39 -16.45 -22.67 17.68
N THR A 40 -15.99 -21.58 17.06
CA THR A 40 -14.76 -20.91 17.45
C THR A 40 -15.04 -19.43 17.78
N ILE A 41 -14.54 -18.97 18.92
CA ILE A 41 -14.61 -17.56 19.34
C ILE A 41 -13.29 -16.89 18.97
N ASN A 42 -13.24 -16.34 17.75
CA ASN A 42 -12.06 -15.66 17.19
C ASN A 42 -12.21 -14.14 17.35
N ARG A 43 -11.47 -13.56 18.29
CA ARG A 43 -11.47 -12.10 18.52
C ARG A 43 -10.09 -11.62 18.91
N ALA A 44 -9.83 -10.34 18.70
CA ALA A 44 -8.59 -9.68 19.06
C ALA A 44 -8.18 -9.90 20.53
N ARG A 45 -6.95 -9.56 20.85
CA ARG A 45 -6.42 -9.67 22.21
C ARG A 45 -7.20 -8.76 23.17
N GLN A 46 -7.42 -9.21 24.41
CA GLN A 46 -8.15 -8.43 25.44
C GLN A 46 -9.60 -8.03 25.05
N TYR A 47 -10.25 -8.81 24.18
CA TYR A 47 -11.66 -8.63 23.82
C TYR A 47 -12.63 -9.37 24.77
N GLY A 48 -12.13 -9.88 25.91
CA GLY A 48 -12.96 -10.52 26.94
C GLY A 48 -13.32 -11.99 26.71
N LYS A 49 -12.57 -12.72 25.86
CA LYS A 49 -12.80 -14.15 25.58
C LYS A 49 -12.79 -15.02 26.85
N THR A 50 -11.73 -14.94 27.65
CA THR A 50 -11.58 -15.70 28.90
C THR A 50 -12.68 -15.39 29.91
N THR A 51 -13.07 -14.12 30.05
CA THR A 51 -14.21 -13.70 30.87
C THR A 51 -15.52 -14.30 30.36
N LEU A 52 -15.75 -14.30 29.06
CA LEU A 52 -16.95 -14.90 28.46
C LEU A 52 -17.01 -16.40 28.71
N LEU A 53 -15.90 -17.12 28.50
CA LEU A 53 -15.81 -18.56 28.76
C LEU A 53 -16.04 -18.89 30.24
N TYR A 54 -15.42 -18.14 31.16
CA TYR A 54 -15.62 -18.29 32.60
C TYR A 54 -17.09 -18.14 33.01
N LEU A 55 -17.78 -17.10 32.51
CA LEU A 55 -19.18 -16.89 32.85
C LEU A 55 -20.11 -17.93 32.18
N LEU A 56 -19.78 -18.33 30.96
CA LEU A 56 -20.50 -19.38 30.25
C LEU A 56 -20.38 -20.72 30.99
N GLU A 57 -19.17 -21.07 31.45
CA GLU A 57 -18.92 -22.23 32.29
C GLU A 57 -19.74 -22.19 33.57
N LYS A 58 -19.72 -21.07 34.30
CA LYS A 58 -20.51 -20.89 35.53
C LYS A 58 -22.00 -21.07 35.29
N GLU A 59 -22.50 -20.63 34.14
CA GLU A 59 -23.92 -20.74 33.80
C GLU A 59 -24.30 -22.16 33.36
N LEU A 60 -23.47 -22.83 32.55
CA LEU A 60 -23.68 -24.22 32.14
C LEU A 60 -23.59 -25.19 33.32
N ARG A 61 -22.68 -24.96 34.28
CA ARG A 61 -22.54 -25.79 35.49
C ARG A 61 -23.80 -25.75 36.38
N LYS A 62 -24.65 -24.70 36.28
CA LYS A 62 -25.95 -24.65 36.97
C LYS A 62 -27.03 -25.48 36.26
N GLN A 63 -26.78 -25.86 35.01
CA GLN A 63 -27.66 -26.65 34.17
C GLN A 63 -27.15 -28.11 34.09
N ASP A 64 -27.67 -28.89 33.14
CA ASP A 64 -27.35 -30.32 32.99
C ASP A 64 -26.09 -30.58 32.14
N TYR A 65 -25.03 -29.80 32.38
CA TYR A 65 -23.77 -29.90 31.65
C TYR A 65 -22.59 -30.24 32.57
N LEU A 66 -21.66 -31.04 32.05
CA LEU A 66 -20.30 -31.17 32.55
C LEU A 66 -19.40 -30.29 31.66
N VAL A 67 -18.70 -29.33 32.24
CA VAL A 67 -17.87 -28.38 31.48
C VAL A 67 -16.38 -28.70 31.67
N LEU A 68 -15.69 -29.05 30.60
CA LEU A 68 -14.24 -29.25 30.59
C LEU A 68 -13.60 -27.95 30.09
N SER A 69 -13.04 -27.16 31.00
CA SER A 69 -12.51 -25.82 30.72
C SER A 69 -10.99 -25.86 30.75
N LEU A 70 -10.36 -25.82 29.58
CA LEU A 70 -8.93 -25.98 29.39
C LEU A 70 -8.29 -24.69 28.84
N SER A 71 -6.98 -24.53 29.02
CA SER A 71 -6.20 -23.43 28.44
C SER A 71 -4.90 -23.94 27.84
N PHE A 72 -4.56 -23.49 26.63
CA PHE A 72 -3.28 -23.80 25.99
C PHE A 72 -2.21 -22.72 26.23
N GLU A 73 -2.45 -21.80 27.16
CA GLU A 73 -1.49 -20.73 27.49
C GLU A 73 -0.13 -21.28 27.94
N ALA A 74 -0.11 -22.39 28.70
CA ALA A 74 1.08 -23.03 29.24
C ALA A 74 1.25 -24.49 28.76
N ALA A 75 0.82 -24.78 27.52
CA ALA A 75 0.75 -26.13 26.98
C ALA A 75 1.89 -26.48 26.01
N ASP A 76 3.05 -25.80 26.07
CA ASP A 76 4.16 -26.04 25.12
C ASP A 76 4.59 -27.53 25.08
N GLU A 77 4.64 -28.19 26.24
CA GLU A 77 4.97 -29.61 26.38
C GLU A 77 3.96 -30.53 25.67
N TYR A 78 2.71 -30.10 25.53
CA TYR A 78 1.64 -30.90 24.91
C TYR A 78 1.94 -31.10 23.42
N PHE A 79 2.66 -30.16 22.81
CA PHE A 79 2.91 -30.12 21.38
C PHE A 79 4.30 -30.64 20.99
N GLU A 80 4.96 -31.40 21.86
CA GLU A 80 6.17 -32.16 21.53
C GLU A 80 5.86 -33.44 20.74
N SER A 81 4.79 -34.15 21.13
CA SER A 81 4.37 -35.39 20.47
C SER A 81 2.87 -35.65 20.63
N LEU A 82 2.30 -36.55 19.81
CA LEU A 82 0.92 -37.01 19.98
C LEU A 82 0.70 -37.72 21.33
N GLY A 83 1.75 -38.31 21.92
CA GLY A 83 1.71 -38.91 23.24
C GLY A 83 1.55 -37.84 24.32
N SER A 84 2.45 -36.85 24.29
CA SER A 84 2.46 -35.71 25.23
C SER A 84 1.12 -34.97 25.22
N LEU A 85 0.55 -34.70 24.03
CA LEU A 85 -0.78 -34.07 23.94
C LEU A 85 -1.87 -34.92 24.59
N ALA A 86 -1.89 -36.22 24.33
CA ALA A 86 -2.93 -37.10 24.86
C ALA A 86 -2.85 -37.25 26.37
N GLU A 87 -1.64 -37.30 26.93
CA GLU A 87 -1.41 -37.40 28.36
C GLU A 87 -1.73 -36.07 29.06
N GLY A 88 -1.25 -34.94 28.53
CA GLY A 88 -1.56 -33.60 29.05
C GLY A 88 -3.07 -33.33 29.08
N LEU A 89 -3.77 -33.53 27.95
CA LEU A 89 -5.23 -33.41 27.91
C LEU A 89 -5.94 -34.38 28.86
N SER A 90 -5.38 -35.58 29.08
CA SER A 90 -5.96 -36.54 30.02
C SER A 90 -5.86 -36.03 31.46
N LEU A 91 -4.75 -35.40 31.83
CA LEU A 91 -4.52 -34.84 33.17
C LEU A 91 -5.41 -33.62 33.41
N ASP A 92 -5.46 -32.67 32.48
CA ASP A 92 -6.28 -31.47 32.63
C ASP A 92 -7.78 -31.79 32.70
N ILE A 93 -8.24 -32.77 31.91
CA ILE A 93 -9.62 -33.23 31.97
C ILE A 93 -9.87 -33.94 33.31
N GLU A 94 -8.93 -34.75 33.81
CA GLU A 94 -9.06 -35.40 35.12
C GLU A 94 -9.27 -34.35 36.24
N GLU A 95 -8.51 -33.25 36.22
CA GLU A 95 -8.68 -32.15 37.15
C GLU A 95 -10.08 -31.54 37.06
N CYS A 96 -10.55 -31.23 35.85
CA CYS A 96 -11.92 -30.73 35.62
C CYS A 96 -13.02 -31.68 36.14
N LEU A 97 -12.82 -32.99 35.98
CA LEU A 97 -13.76 -34.01 36.45
C LEU A 97 -13.81 -34.06 37.98
N ARG A 98 -12.66 -33.95 38.64
CA ARG A 98 -12.56 -33.89 40.11
C ARG A 98 -13.21 -32.64 40.67
N GLU A 99 -12.95 -31.48 40.07
CA GLU A 99 -13.55 -30.21 40.51
C GLU A 99 -15.09 -30.23 40.47
N GLN A 100 -15.68 -30.98 39.54
CA GLN A 100 -17.13 -31.08 39.36
C GLN A 100 -17.74 -32.28 40.08
N ASN A 101 -16.98 -32.99 40.92
CA ASN A 101 -17.41 -34.14 41.73
C ASN A 101 -18.10 -35.23 40.89
N VAL A 102 -17.49 -35.58 39.75
CA VAL A 102 -17.95 -36.69 38.91
C VAL A 102 -17.78 -38.02 39.67
N ASP A 103 -18.66 -38.98 39.39
CA ASP A 103 -18.65 -40.32 40.02
C ASP A 103 -17.26 -40.97 39.95
N GLU A 104 -16.80 -41.50 41.09
CA GLU A 104 -15.46 -42.09 41.26
C GLU A 104 -15.19 -43.21 40.24
N LYS A 105 -16.22 -43.97 39.82
CA LYS A 105 -16.08 -45.01 38.79
C LYS A 105 -15.73 -44.44 37.42
N VAL A 106 -16.26 -43.26 37.10
CA VAL A 106 -15.95 -42.57 35.84
C VAL A 106 -14.52 -42.02 35.90
N LEU A 107 -14.09 -41.52 37.07
CA LEU A 107 -12.71 -41.07 37.29
C LEU A 107 -11.71 -42.23 37.19
N GLU A 108 -11.96 -43.38 37.83
CA GLU A 108 -11.09 -44.56 37.73
C GLU A 108 -10.92 -45.02 36.28
N GLU A 109 -12.01 -45.05 35.51
CA GLU A 109 -11.95 -45.41 34.09
C GLU A 109 -11.22 -44.36 33.25
N TRP A 110 -11.41 -43.07 33.56
CA TRP A 110 -10.65 -42.01 32.93
C TRP A 110 -9.15 -42.08 33.25
N ASN A 111 -8.77 -42.57 34.42
CA ASN A 111 -7.36 -42.61 34.85
C ASN A 111 -6.55 -43.78 34.25
N HIS A 112 -7.14 -44.57 33.36
CA HIS A 112 -6.39 -45.59 32.61
C HIS A 112 -5.33 -44.93 31.70
N SER A 113 -4.16 -45.56 31.60
CA SER A 113 -3.03 -45.03 30.83
C SER A 113 -3.35 -44.88 29.33
N ILE A 114 -2.73 -43.88 28.72
CA ILE A 114 -2.79 -43.67 27.27
C ILE A 114 -1.91 -44.74 26.58
N SER A 115 -2.36 -45.24 25.43
CA SER A 115 -1.55 -46.18 24.64
C SER A 115 -0.36 -45.47 23.99
N GLU A 116 0.86 -45.90 24.30
CA GLU A 116 2.08 -45.40 23.64
C GLU A 116 2.05 -45.58 22.12
N ARG A 117 1.50 -46.71 21.64
CA ARG A 117 1.46 -47.03 20.21
C ARG A 117 0.39 -46.26 19.45
N PHE A 118 -0.76 -45.98 20.09
CA PHE A 118 -1.88 -45.27 19.46
C PHE A 118 -2.51 -44.21 20.38
N PRO A 119 -1.79 -43.12 20.73
CA PRO A 119 -2.24 -42.16 21.74
C PRO A 119 -3.58 -41.49 21.41
N MET A 120 -3.74 -40.94 20.19
CA MET A 120 -4.96 -40.24 19.77
C MET A 120 -6.19 -41.16 19.74
N ARG A 121 -6.03 -42.42 19.32
CA ARG A 121 -7.13 -43.39 19.29
C ARG A 121 -7.54 -43.78 20.72
N SER A 122 -6.57 -43.93 21.61
CA SER A 122 -6.80 -44.17 23.03
C SER A 122 -7.56 -43.01 23.66
N LEU A 123 -7.10 -41.77 23.46
CA LEU A 123 -7.79 -40.55 23.90
C LEU A 123 -9.23 -40.47 23.36
N GLY A 124 -9.43 -40.72 22.06
CA GLY A 124 -10.75 -40.74 21.46
C GLY A 124 -11.73 -41.73 22.10
N THR A 125 -11.22 -42.89 22.51
CA THR A 125 -11.99 -43.92 23.22
C THR A 125 -12.34 -43.48 24.63
N LYS A 126 -11.38 -42.87 25.34
CA LYS A 126 -11.62 -42.29 26.68
C LYS A 126 -12.71 -41.22 26.63
N ILE A 127 -12.67 -40.32 25.64
CA ILE A 127 -13.71 -39.30 25.42
C ILE A 127 -15.09 -39.96 25.22
N SER A 128 -15.20 -41.00 24.38
CA SER A 128 -16.47 -41.73 24.19
C SER A 128 -17.00 -42.31 25.49
N ASN A 129 -16.12 -42.92 26.28
CA ASN A 129 -16.52 -43.58 27.53
C ASN A 129 -16.95 -42.55 28.59
N LEU A 130 -16.22 -41.44 28.72
CA LEU A 130 -16.60 -40.32 29.58
C LEU A 130 -18.00 -39.82 29.22
N CYS A 131 -18.23 -39.46 27.95
CA CYS A 131 -19.51 -38.90 27.52
C CYS A 131 -20.67 -39.91 27.67
N ARG A 132 -20.40 -41.21 27.59
CA ARG A 132 -21.43 -42.26 27.77
C ARG A 132 -21.79 -42.49 29.24
N LYS A 133 -20.83 -42.36 30.17
CA LYS A 133 -21.00 -42.73 31.58
C LYS A 133 -21.21 -41.55 32.52
N CYS A 134 -20.83 -40.33 32.11
CA CYS A 134 -20.95 -39.13 32.94
C CYS A 134 -22.42 -38.78 33.29
N GLY A 135 -23.40 -39.25 32.52
CA GLY A 135 -24.82 -38.97 32.76
C GLY A 135 -25.26 -37.53 32.46
N LYS A 136 -24.33 -36.63 32.11
CA LYS A 136 -24.56 -35.23 31.71
C LYS A 136 -24.06 -34.99 30.30
N LYS A 137 -24.54 -33.92 29.66
CA LYS A 137 -23.98 -33.44 28.39
C LYS A 137 -22.61 -32.81 28.63
N VAL A 138 -21.58 -33.30 27.94
CA VAL A 138 -20.20 -32.81 28.15
C VAL A 138 -19.87 -31.69 27.16
N VAL A 139 -19.43 -30.53 27.64
CA VAL A 139 -18.99 -29.39 26.84
C VAL A 139 -17.49 -29.20 27.04
N LEU A 140 -16.73 -29.15 25.95
CA LEU A 140 -15.30 -28.85 25.98
C LEU A 140 -15.08 -27.40 25.58
N MET A 141 -14.33 -26.65 26.39
CA MET A 141 -13.88 -25.31 26.10
C MET A 141 -12.36 -25.28 26.17
N ILE A 142 -11.70 -24.71 25.16
CA ILE A 142 -10.25 -24.53 25.15
C ILE A 142 -9.95 -23.07 24.81
N ASP A 143 -9.32 -22.35 25.73
CA ASP A 143 -8.83 -20.97 25.52
C ASP A 143 -7.38 -20.97 25.02
N GLU A 144 -6.95 -19.84 24.45
CA GLU A 144 -5.59 -19.59 23.94
C GLU A 144 -5.04 -20.60 22.92
N VAL A 145 -5.88 -21.10 22.01
CA VAL A 145 -5.47 -22.10 21.00
C VAL A 145 -4.49 -21.58 19.93
N ASP A 146 -4.21 -20.27 19.90
CA ASP A 146 -3.35 -19.63 18.89
C ASP A 146 -1.88 -20.07 18.94
N LYS A 147 -1.32 -20.34 20.14
CA LYS A 147 0.09 -20.73 20.26
C LYS A 147 0.38 -22.07 19.58
N SER A 148 -0.66 -22.89 19.45
CA SER A 148 -0.59 -24.27 18.97
C SER A 148 -1.15 -24.43 17.56
N SER A 149 -1.70 -23.36 16.99
CA SER A 149 -2.47 -23.41 15.75
C SER A 149 -1.63 -23.78 14.52
N ASP A 150 -0.33 -23.46 14.55
CA ASP A 150 0.63 -23.81 13.49
C ASP A 150 1.27 -25.20 13.68
N ASN A 151 0.80 -26.01 14.64
CA ASN A 151 1.36 -27.32 14.96
C ASN A 151 0.54 -28.49 14.38
N GLN A 152 1.20 -29.42 13.69
CA GLN A 152 0.60 -30.63 13.12
C GLN A 152 -0.08 -31.53 14.18
N ILE A 153 0.43 -31.53 15.41
CA ILE A 153 -0.12 -32.28 16.55
C ILE A 153 -1.50 -31.72 16.92
N PHE A 154 -1.65 -30.39 16.93
CA PHE A 154 -2.95 -29.75 17.16
C PHE A 154 -3.93 -30.08 16.04
N LEU A 155 -3.52 -30.02 14.77
CA LEU A 155 -4.37 -30.44 13.64
C LEU A 155 -4.82 -31.91 13.74
N SER A 156 -3.96 -32.78 14.25
CA SER A 156 -4.30 -34.19 14.49
C SER A 156 -5.39 -34.35 15.55
N PHE A 157 -5.35 -33.52 16.60
CA PHE A 157 -6.41 -33.46 17.60
C PHE A 157 -7.73 -32.90 17.06
N LEU A 158 -7.68 -31.85 16.24
CA LEU A 158 -8.88 -31.37 15.53
C LEU A 158 -9.47 -32.45 14.60
N GLY A 159 -8.60 -33.23 13.95
CA GLY A 159 -8.98 -34.40 13.15
C GLY A 159 -9.71 -35.47 13.97
N LEU A 160 -9.23 -35.76 15.19
CA LEU A 160 -9.89 -36.67 16.12
C LEU A 160 -11.29 -36.17 16.51
N LEU A 161 -11.40 -34.89 16.90
CA LEU A 161 -12.69 -34.29 17.26
C LEU A 161 -13.68 -34.33 16.08
N ARG A 162 -13.19 -34.07 14.87
CA ARG A 162 -13.99 -34.18 13.64
C ARG A 162 -14.51 -35.58 13.40
N GLU A 163 -13.64 -36.58 13.44
CA GLU A 163 -14.03 -37.98 13.25
C GLU A 163 -15.14 -38.37 14.24
N LYS A 164 -14.97 -38.00 15.51
CA LYS A 164 -15.94 -38.29 16.57
C LYS A 164 -17.26 -37.56 16.38
N TYR A 165 -17.22 -36.28 16.02
CA TYR A 165 -18.43 -35.49 15.73
C TYR A 165 -19.27 -36.14 14.61
N LEU A 166 -18.62 -36.50 13.50
CA LEU A 166 -19.29 -37.14 12.36
C LEU A 166 -19.84 -38.53 12.71
N LYS A 167 -19.12 -39.33 13.49
CA LYS A 167 -19.63 -40.63 13.97
C LYS A 167 -20.82 -40.48 14.92
N CYS A 168 -20.80 -39.45 15.77
CA CYS A 168 -21.91 -39.12 16.67
C CYS A 168 -23.18 -38.77 15.88
N GLN A 169 -23.06 -37.92 14.86
CA GLN A 169 -24.20 -37.60 13.97
C GLN A 169 -24.75 -38.83 13.23
N GLN A 170 -23.90 -39.82 12.93
CA GLN A 170 -24.31 -41.09 12.30
C GLN A 170 -24.86 -42.11 13.30
N GLY A 171 -24.97 -41.77 14.60
CA GLY A 171 -25.40 -42.68 15.66
C GLY A 171 -24.41 -43.82 15.96
N LYS A 172 -23.14 -43.69 15.54
CA LYS A 172 -22.11 -44.74 15.67
C LYS A 172 -21.19 -44.56 16.87
N ASP A 173 -21.21 -43.40 17.50
CA ASP A 173 -20.34 -43.06 18.64
C ASP A 173 -21.01 -42.00 19.53
N VAL A 174 -20.42 -41.71 20.68
CA VAL A 174 -20.78 -40.61 21.57
C VAL A 174 -19.54 -39.74 21.78
N THR A 175 -19.72 -38.42 21.86
CA THR A 175 -18.64 -37.45 22.09
C THR A 175 -19.18 -36.21 22.80
N PHE A 176 -18.37 -35.15 22.87
CA PHE A 176 -18.77 -33.88 23.44
C PHE A 176 -20.05 -33.37 22.77
N HIS A 177 -20.95 -32.84 23.57
CA HIS A 177 -22.16 -32.20 23.08
C HIS A 177 -21.81 -30.93 22.29
N SER A 178 -20.87 -30.13 22.80
CA SER A 178 -20.37 -28.91 22.16
C SER A 178 -18.87 -28.78 22.41
N VAL A 179 -18.14 -28.25 21.43
CA VAL A 179 -16.72 -27.90 21.56
C VAL A 179 -16.53 -26.44 21.17
N ILE A 180 -15.94 -25.67 22.08
CA ILE A 180 -15.66 -24.25 21.94
C ILE A 180 -14.16 -24.05 21.94
N LEU A 181 -13.62 -23.51 20.86
CA LEU A 181 -12.22 -23.09 20.81
C LEU A 181 -12.17 -21.57 20.81
N ALA A 182 -11.31 -20.96 21.64
CA ALA A 182 -11.16 -19.52 21.69
C ALA A 182 -9.72 -19.11 21.38
N GLY A 183 -9.59 -18.09 20.55
CA GLY A 183 -8.32 -17.59 20.04
C GLY A 183 -8.46 -16.23 19.35
N VAL A 184 -7.39 -15.79 18.72
CA VAL A 184 -7.31 -14.62 17.86
C VAL A 184 -7.55 -15.03 16.42
N TYR A 185 -6.87 -16.09 15.95
CA TYR A 185 -6.90 -16.51 14.56
C TYR A 185 -8.06 -17.47 14.26
N ASP A 186 -8.59 -17.40 13.04
CA ASP A 186 -9.56 -18.38 12.59
C ASP A 186 -8.93 -19.73 12.26
N ILE A 187 -9.15 -20.70 13.14
CA ILE A 187 -8.72 -22.10 13.05
C ILE A 187 -9.17 -22.76 11.74
N LYS A 188 -10.27 -22.29 11.11
CA LYS A 188 -10.73 -22.80 9.81
C LYS A 188 -9.75 -22.46 8.67
N THR A 189 -9.04 -21.35 8.78
CA THR A 189 -8.17 -20.78 7.75
C THR A 189 -6.69 -21.09 7.93
N LEU A 190 -6.32 -21.82 8.98
CA LEU A 190 -4.94 -22.23 9.25
C LEU A 190 -4.36 -22.97 8.04
N LYS A 191 -3.41 -22.31 7.37
CA LYS A 191 -2.58 -22.90 6.33
C LYS A 191 -1.31 -23.41 6.99
N LEU A 192 -0.98 -24.69 6.79
CA LEU A 192 0.32 -25.24 7.16
C LEU A 192 1.43 -24.38 6.53
N LYS A 193 2.27 -23.74 7.35
CA LYS A 193 3.56 -23.19 6.90
C LYS A 193 4.54 -24.36 6.78
N LEU A 194 4.44 -25.15 5.73
CA LEU A 194 5.42 -26.21 5.45
C LEU A 194 5.99 -26.02 4.04
N HIS A 195 7.29 -25.72 4.01
CA HIS A 195 8.23 -25.75 2.88
C HIS A 195 7.94 -24.90 1.63
N PRO A 196 8.94 -24.14 1.11
CA PRO A 196 8.80 -23.31 -0.10
C PRO A 196 8.53 -24.09 -1.41
N GLN A 197 8.40 -25.41 -1.38
CA GLN A 197 8.39 -26.28 -2.57
C GLN A 197 7.15 -27.18 -2.70
N GLU A 198 6.18 -27.12 -1.80
CA GLU A 198 4.94 -27.89 -1.95
C GLU A 198 3.72 -26.97 -2.17
N GLU A 199 3.10 -27.08 -3.35
CA GLU A 199 1.86 -26.40 -3.67
C GLU A 199 0.74 -26.81 -2.70
N SER A 200 0.46 -25.92 -1.73
CA SER A 200 -0.87 -25.52 -1.25
C SER A 200 -2.00 -26.55 -1.40
N LYS A 201 -2.17 -27.47 -0.44
CA LYS A 201 -3.45 -28.16 -0.24
C LYS A 201 -3.49 -28.79 1.15
N TYR A 202 -4.25 -28.24 2.09
CA TYR A 202 -5.09 -28.96 3.06
C TYR A 202 -6.00 -27.96 3.80
N ASN A 203 -7.31 -28.18 3.77
CA ASN A 203 -8.28 -27.42 4.57
C ASN A 203 -8.27 -27.91 6.02
N SER A 204 -8.38 -27.01 7.00
CA SER A 204 -8.45 -27.36 8.42
C SER A 204 -9.52 -28.43 8.70
N PRO A 205 -9.23 -29.46 9.52
CA PRO A 205 -10.24 -30.43 9.97
C PRO A 205 -11.40 -29.78 10.74
N TRP A 206 -11.25 -28.52 11.15
CA TRP A 206 -12.26 -27.77 11.88
C TRP A 206 -13.43 -27.24 11.03
N ASN A 207 -13.57 -27.68 9.78
CA ASN A 207 -14.65 -27.27 8.89
C ASN A 207 -16.06 -27.72 9.31
N ILE A 208 -16.18 -28.50 10.39
CA ILE A 208 -17.45 -28.89 11.02
C ILE A 208 -18.02 -27.80 11.94
N ALA A 209 -17.18 -26.82 12.31
CA ALA A 209 -17.58 -25.76 13.22
C ALA A 209 -18.44 -24.73 12.50
N VAL A 210 -19.51 -24.27 13.15
CA VAL A 210 -20.37 -23.19 12.64
C VAL A 210 -19.71 -21.82 12.84
N ASP A 211 -20.23 -20.79 12.19
CA ASP A 211 -19.74 -19.42 12.36
C ASP A 211 -20.32 -18.77 13.62
N PHE A 212 -19.43 -18.16 14.41
CA PHE A 212 -19.80 -17.44 15.63
C PHE A 212 -20.09 -15.97 15.34
N ASN A 213 -21.39 -15.64 15.24
CA ASN A 213 -21.87 -14.35 14.76
C ASN A 213 -22.31 -13.39 15.88
N ILE A 214 -22.09 -13.76 17.15
CA ILE A 214 -22.43 -12.90 18.29
C ILE A 214 -21.41 -11.77 18.40
N GLU A 215 -21.92 -10.54 18.49
CA GLU A 215 -21.11 -9.34 18.66
C GLU A 215 -20.52 -9.29 20.08
N MET A 216 -19.20 -9.11 20.17
CA MET A 216 -18.51 -9.05 21.46
C MET A 216 -18.20 -7.62 21.91
N SER A 217 -18.28 -6.63 21.02
CA SER A 217 -18.16 -5.20 21.36
C SER A 217 -19.32 -4.80 22.24
N PHE A 218 -19.07 -3.96 23.25
CA PHE A 218 -20.12 -3.44 24.12
C PHE A 218 -20.92 -2.35 23.43
N SER A 219 -22.25 -2.49 23.45
CA SER A 219 -23.15 -1.41 23.07
C SER A 219 -23.17 -0.30 24.12
N VAL A 220 -23.76 0.85 23.79
CA VAL A 220 -23.93 1.94 24.76
C VAL A 220 -24.76 1.47 25.97
N SER A 221 -25.80 0.66 25.75
CA SER A 221 -26.61 0.09 26.84
C SER A 221 -25.83 -0.88 27.71
N ASP A 222 -24.94 -1.68 27.11
CA ASP A 222 -24.07 -2.60 27.85
C ASP A 222 -23.12 -1.84 28.78
N ILE A 223 -22.46 -0.79 28.26
CA ILE A 223 -21.59 0.08 29.07
C ILE A 223 -22.40 0.74 30.18
N GLN A 224 -23.64 1.15 29.89
CA GLN A 224 -24.52 1.79 30.86
C GLN A 224 -24.79 0.91 32.08
N THR A 225 -24.94 -0.41 31.93
CA THR A 225 -25.18 -1.29 33.10
C THR A 225 -23.99 -1.27 34.06
N MET A 226 -22.77 -1.32 33.53
CA MET A 226 -21.54 -1.27 34.31
C MET A 226 -21.37 0.07 35.03
N ILE A 227 -21.59 1.18 34.33
CA ILE A 227 -21.45 2.52 34.91
C ILE A 227 -22.56 2.79 35.93
N GLN A 228 -23.77 2.28 35.70
CA GLN A 228 -24.87 2.41 36.63
C GLN A 228 -24.60 1.68 37.95
N GLU A 229 -24.00 0.49 37.89
CA GLU A 229 -23.58 -0.24 39.10
C GLU A 229 -22.55 0.57 39.90
N TYR A 230 -21.53 1.11 39.22
CA TYR A 230 -20.53 1.97 39.85
C TYR A 230 -21.16 3.21 40.50
N GLU A 231 -22.07 3.89 39.80
CA GLU A 231 -22.72 5.10 40.30
C GLU A 231 -23.64 4.83 41.50
N GLN A 232 -24.28 3.65 41.56
CA GLN A 232 -25.09 3.27 42.72
C GLN A 232 -24.25 3.14 44.00
N GLU A 233 -23.03 2.62 43.88
CA GLU A 233 -22.11 2.42 45.00
C GLU A 233 -21.38 3.73 45.38
N HIS A 234 -20.88 4.49 44.41
CA HIS A 234 -20.00 5.64 44.64
C HIS A 234 -20.73 7.00 44.64
N ARG A 235 -21.94 7.09 44.08
CA ARG A 235 -22.79 8.30 44.04
C ARG A 235 -22.03 9.55 43.59
N THR A 236 -21.31 9.46 42.48
CA THR A 236 -20.47 10.54 41.96
C THR A 236 -21.29 11.69 41.35
N GLY A 237 -22.58 11.48 41.07
CA GLY A 237 -23.47 12.44 40.44
C GLY A 237 -23.33 12.51 38.93
N MET A 238 -22.68 11.52 38.29
CA MET A 238 -22.44 11.52 36.85
C MET A 238 -23.73 11.25 36.04
N ASP A 239 -23.80 11.79 34.83
CA ASP A 239 -24.81 11.34 33.85
C ASP A 239 -24.35 10.01 33.23
N VAL A 240 -24.87 8.92 33.78
CA VAL A 240 -24.56 7.55 33.34
C VAL A 240 -24.77 7.38 31.83
N LYS A 241 -25.80 7.99 31.24
CA LYS A 241 -26.09 7.83 29.81
C LYS A 241 -25.09 8.60 28.96
N GLU A 242 -24.78 9.84 29.33
CA GLU A 242 -23.81 10.65 28.60
C GLU A 242 -22.41 10.02 28.67
N ILE A 243 -21.97 9.60 29.85
CA ILE A 243 -20.66 8.96 30.07
C ILE A 243 -20.55 7.68 29.25
N SER A 244 -21.58 6.82 29.27
CA SER A 244 -21.59 5.57 28.49
C SER A 244 -21.48 5.83 26.98
N ARG A 245 -22.14 6.89 26.49
CA ARG A 245 -22.05 7.30 25.08
C ARG A 245 -20.66 7.81 24.73
N ILE A 246 -20.05 8.66 25.56
CA ILE A 246 -18.69 9.17 25.32
C ILE A 246 -17.68 8.01 25.34
N LEU A 247 -17.78 7.09 26.30
CA LEU A 247 -16.94 5.89 26.34
C LEU A 247 -17.07 5.08 25.05
N TYR A 248 -18.28 4.86 24.57
CA TYR A 248 -18.52 4.18 23.30
C TYR A 248 -17.92 4.93 22.11
N ASP A 249 -18.10 6.25 22.02
CA ASP A 249 -17.59 7.07 20.91
C ASP A 249 -16.05 6.96 20.76
N TYR A 250 -15.31 6.84 21.87
CA TYR A 250 -13.85 6.67 21.84
C TYR A 250 -13.40 5.23 21.59
N THR A 251 -14.10 4.26 22.20
CA THR A 251 -13.66 2.86 22.26
C THR A 251 -14.33 1.97 21.21
N SER A 252 -15.41 2.44 20.59
CA SER A 252 -16.35 1.61 19.81
C SER A 252 -16.77 0.31 20.53
N GLY A 253 -16.87 0.36 21.86
CA GLY A 253 -17.27 -0.80 22.66
C GLY A 253 -16.16 -1.82 22.91
N TYR A 254 -14.89 -1.52 22.62
CA TYR A 254 -13.78 -2.44 22.87
C TYR A 254 -13.63 -2.72 24.38
N PRO A 255 -13.83 -3.96 24.87
CA PRO A 255 -13.98 -4.25 26.30
C PRO A 255 -12.84 -3.74 27.19
N TYR A 256 -11.59 -4.02 26.81
CA TYR A 256 -10.43 -3.54 27.57
C TYR A 256 -10.34 -2.01 27.62
N LEU A 257 -10.55 -1.32 26.49
CA LEU A 257 -10.46 0.14 26.45
C LEU A 257 -11.53 0.78 27.32
N VAL A 258 -12.76 0.24 27.30
CA VAL A 258 -13.85 0.70 28.18
C VAL A 258 -13.45 0.54 29.65
N SER A 259 -13.06 -0.67 30.06
CA SER A 259 -12.68 -0.94 31.45
C SER A 259 -11.46 -0.14 31.89
N LYS A 260 -10.47 0.05 31.01
CA LYS A 260 -9.23 0.76 31.33
C LYS A 260 -9.43 2.25 31.49
N ILE A 261 -10.26 2.88 30.67
CA ILE A 261 -10.64 4.29 30.87
C ILE A 261 -11.37 4.44 32.21
N CYS A 262 -12.32 3.54 32.51
CA CYS A 262 -13.05 3.58 33.78
C CYS A 262 -12.13 3.39 34.98
N GLN A 263 -11.16 2.48 34.90
CA GLN A 263 -10.13 2.28 35.93
C GLN A 263 -9.30 3.55 36.14
N LEU A 264 -8.82 4.19 35.06
CA LEU A 264 -8.03 5.43 35.15
C LEU A 264 -8.83 6.60 35.72
N LEU A 265 -10.15 6.62 35.51
CA LEU A 265 -11.04 7.59 36.13
C LEU A 265 -11.19 7.31 37.63
N ASP A 266 -11.53 6.07 38.00
CA ASP A 266 -11.72 5.63 39.39
C ASP A 266 -10.50 5.93 40.27
N GLU A 267 -9.29 5.63 39.77
CA GLU A 267 -8.03 5.87 40.48
C GLU A 267 -7.74 7.37 40.74
N ARG A 268 -8.48 8.28 40.09
CA ARG A 268 -8.32 9.75 40.20
C ARG A 268 -9.52 10.45 40.84
N VAL A 269 -10.54 9.71 41.26
CA VAL A 269 -11.78 10.27 41.85
C VAL A 269 -11.51 11.09 43.11
N SER A 270 -10.38 10.86 43.79
CA SER A 270 -9.99 11.52 45.04
C SER A 270 -9.83 13.04 44.95
N ASP A 271 -9.61 13.60 43.75
CA ASP A 271 -9.12 14.99 43.60
C ASP A 271 -10.15 15.97 43.02
N VAL A 272 -11.06 15.54 42.13
CA VAL A 272 -12.03 16.39 41.37
C VAL A 272 -13.23 15.54 40.88
N GLN A 273 -14.32 16.15 40.41
CA GLN A 273 -15.35 15.47 39.63
C GLN A 273 -14.78 14.96 38.29
N VAL A 274 -14.30 13.71 38.28
CA VAL A 274 -13.61 13.09 37.13
C VAL A 274 -14.53 12.42 36.11
N TRP A 275 -15.76 12.06 36.49
CA TRP A 275 -16.74 11.43 35.59
C TRP A 275 -17.43 12.49 34.71
N THR A 276 -16.63 13.13 33.86
CA THR A 276 -17.03 14.16 32.90
C THR A 276 -16.35 13.92 31.55
N ARG A 277 -16.78 14.62 30.50
CA ARG A 277 -16.11 14.58 29.19
C ARG A 277 -14.61 14.90 29.30
N GLU A 278 -14.25 15.90 30.10
CA GLU A 278 -12.85 16.32 30.28
C GLU A 278 -12.04 15.27 31.04
N GLY A 279 -12.63 14.63 32.05
CA GLY A 279 -11.98 13.53 32.75
C GLY A 279 -11.73 12.33 31.85
N ILE A 280 -12.71 11.93 31.01
CA ILE A 280 -12.52 10.86 30.01
C ILE A 280 -11.38 11.22 29.05
N LEU A 281 -11.35 12.45 28.53
CA LEU A 281 -10.26 12.92 27.68
C LEU A 281 -8.89 12.84 28.38
N SER A 282 -8.83 13.18 29.67
CA SER A 282 -7.62 13.06 30.48
C SER A 282 -7.18 11.61 30.67
N ALA A 283 -8.13 10.69 30.91
CA ALA A 283 -7.86 9.27 31.00
C ALA A 283 -7.35 8.69 29.66
N VAL A 284 -7.98 9.04 28.54
CA VAL A 284 -7.52 8.64 27.19
C VAL A 284 -6.09 9.12 26.92
N LYS A 285 -5.75 10.37 27.28
CA LYS A 285 -4.39 10.90 27.12
C LYS A 285 -3.34 10.13 27.94
N VAL A 286 -3.74 9.56 29.08
CA VAL A 286 -2.84 8.76 29.91
C VAL A 286 -2.70 7.37 29.34
N LEU A 287 -3.81 6.75 28.92
CA LEU A 287 -3.81 5.47 28.23
C LEU A 287 -2.87 5.47 27.01
N LEU A 288 -2.88 6.54 26.20
CA LEU A 288 -2.02 6.69 25.02
C LEU A 288 -0.53 6.87 25.35
N LYS A 289 -0.18 7.21 26.60
CA LYS A 289 1.21 7.44 27.02
C LYS A 289 1.79 6.32 27.85
N GLU A 290 0.94 5.56 28.54
CA GLU A 290 1.39 4.47 29.38
C GLU A 290 1.72 3.22 28.53
N PRO A 291 2.82 2.52 28.84
CA PRO A 291 3.09 1.24 28.20
C PRO A 291 1.99 0.25 28.58
N ASN A 292 1.44 -0.45 27.59
CA ASN A 292 0.43 -1.46 27.81
C ASN A 292 0.48 -2.54 26.74
N THR A 293 0.07 -3.74 27.14
CA THR A 293 0.20 -4.94 26.31
C THR A 293 -0.68 -4.93 25.07
N LEU A 294 -1.73 -4.09 25.00
CA LEU A 294 -2.56 -3.94 23.80
C LEU A 294 -1.77 -3.24 22.68
N PHE A 295 -1.12 -2.13 23.02
CA PHE A 295 -0.35 -1.34 22.05
C PHE A 295 0.99 -2.00 21.72
N ASP A 296 1.60 -2.73 22.66
CA ASP A 296 2.78 -3.54 22.38
C ASP A 296 2.45 -4.65 21.36
N ASP A 297 1.32 -5.34 21.55
CA ASP A 297 0.83 -6.36 20.62
C ASP A 297 0.52 -5.75 19.24
N MET A 298 -0.15 -4.60 19.22
CA MET A 298 -0.40 -3.85 17.99
C MET A 298 0.89 -3.52 17.23
N THR A 299 1.88 -2.97 17.92
CA THR A 299 3.19 -2.63 17.33
C THR A 299 3.85 -3.88 16.74
N LYS A 300 3.87 -4.98 17.50
CA LYS A 300 4.42 -6.26 17.04
C LYS A 300 3.71 -6.78 15.78
N LYS A 301 2.38 -6.81 15.77
CA LYS A 301 1.60 -7.28 14.60
C LYS A 301 1.86 -6.44 13.35
N LEU A 302 2.05 -5.12 13.50
CA LEU A 302 2.33 -4.25 12.37
C LEU A 302 3.76 -4.37 11.86
N LEU A 303 4.72 -4.75 12.71
CA LEU A 303 6.06 -5.15 12.29
C LEU A 303 6.04 -6.48 11.53
N ASP A 304 5.28 -7.46 12.01
CA ASP A 304 5.14 -8.77 11.37
C ASP A 304 4.38 -8.70 10.03
N HIS A 305 3.57 -7.65 9.82
CA HIS A 305 2.70 -7.48 8.65
C HIS A 305 2.83 -6.06 8.02
N PRO A 306 3.92 -5.78 7.27
CA PRO A 306 4.22 -4.44 6.76
C PRO A 306 3.18 -3.90 5.77
N GLN A 307 2.54 -4.77 4.99
CA GLN A 307 1.47 -4.34 4.07
C GLN A 307 0.25 -3.81 4.86
N LEU A 308 -0.11 -4.43 5.99
CA LEU A 308 -1.21 -3.95 6.84
C LEU A 308 -0.87 -2.60 7.47
N LYS A 309 0.39 -2.43 7.87
CA LYS A 309 0.92 -1.15 8.35
C LYS A 309 0.79 -0.05 7.28
N GLU A 310 1.20 -0.33 6.04
CA GLU A 310 1.07 0.60 4.91
C GLU A 310 -0.40 0.98 4.64
N MET A 311 -1.32 0.00 4.64
CA MET A 311 -2.75 0.26 4.48
C MET A 311 -3.28 1.19 5.60
N LEU A 312 -2.92 0.94 6.86
CA LEU A 312 -3.31 1.80 7.98
C LEU A 312 -2.72 3.21 7.87
N GLN A 313 -1.48 3.35 7.39
CA GLN A 313 -0.88 4.66 7.11
C GLN A 313 -1.63 5.39 5.99
N ASN A 314 -2.02 4.69 4.92
CA ASN A 314 -2.80 5.27 3.83
C ASN A 314 -4.20 5.70 4.29
N ILE A 315 -4.86 4.93 5.16
CA ILE A 315 -6.14 5.32 5.76
C ILE A 315 -5.98 6.57 6.64
N LEU A 316 -4.97 6.61 7.52
CA LEU A 316 -4.82 7.65 8.54
C LEU A 316 -4.22 8.97 8.02
N PHE A 317 -3.19 8.89 7.16
CA PHE A 317 -2.48 10.08 6.67
C PHE A 317 -2.92 10.51 5.28
N ALA A 318 -3.22 9.56 4.39
CA ALA A 318 -3.62 9.85 3.02
C ALA A 318 -5.15 9.87 2.82
N GLY A 319 -5.93 9.43 3.81
CA GLY A 319 -7.40 9.38 3.73
C GLY A 319 -7.91 8.46 2.61
N VAL A 320 -7.14 7.42 2.26
CA VAL A 320 -7.49 6.50 1.19
C VAL A 320 -8.61 5.56 1.63
N ASP A 321 -9.70 5.54 0.88
CA ASP A 321 -10.79 4.59 1.09
C ASP A 321 -10.50 3.27 0.38
N PHE A 322 -10.42 2.19 1.14
CA PHE A 322 -10.33 0.83 0.61
C PHE A 322 -11.71 0.17 0.67
N PRO A 323 -12.18 -0.51 -0.40
CA PRO A 323 -13.40 -1.30 -0.34
C PRO A 323 -13.29 -2.41 0.70
N PHE A 324 -14.33 -2.58 1.54
CA PHE A 324 -14.35 -3.61 2.57
C PHE A 324 -14.72 -4.97 1.97
N LYS A 325 -13.77 -5.89 1.92
CA LYS A 325 -13.96 -7.30 1.50
C LYS A 325 -13.15 -8.23 2.40
N ARG A 326 -13.84 -9.14 3.09
CA ARG A 326 -13.23 -10.15 3.98
C ARG A 326 -12.44 -11.20 3.21
N GLU A 327 -12.69 -11.35 1.92
CA GLU A 327 -11.92 -12.25 1.06
C GLU A 327 -10.51 -11.71 0.76
N THR A 328 -10.28 -10.41 1.01
CA THR A 328 -8.96 -9.79 0.85
C THR A 328 -8.08 -10.11 2.08
N PRO A 329 -6.96 -10.85 1.93
CA PRO A 329 -6.20 -11.36 3.08
C PRO A 329 -5.75 -10.29 4.08
N ILE A 330 -5.34 -9.12 3.60
CA ILE A 330 -4.88 -8.02 4.46
C ILE A 330 -6.00 -7.38 5.28
N ILE A 331 -7.19 -7.25 4.69
CA ILE A 331 -8.36 -6.69 5.35
C ILE A 331 -8.82 -7.68 6.42
N ASP A 332 -8.92 -8.96 6.07
CA ASP A 332 -9.31 -9.99 7.02
C ASP A 332 -8.36 -10.09 8.21
N LEU A 333 -7.06 -10.00 7.95
CA LEU A 333 -6.04 -9.95 8.99
C LEU A 333 -6.19 -8.73 9.90
N GLY A 334 -6.38 -7.54 9.33
CA GLY A 334 -6.59 -6.32 10.11
C GLY A 334 -7.87 -6.34 10.95
N VAL A 335 -8.93 -6.98 10.46
CA VAL A 335 -10.16 -7.19 11.25
C VAL A 335 -9.98 -8.27 12.31
N THR A 336 -9.21 -9.34 12.02
CA THR A 336 -8.85 -10.40 12.97
C THR A 336 -8.10 -9.83 14.19
N PHE A 337 -7.17 -8.91 13.96
CA PHE A 337 -6.48 -8.18 15.03
C PHE A 337 -7.34 -7.09 15.67
N GLY A 338 -8.54 -6.82 15.15
CA GLY A 338 -9.43 -5.79 15.66
C GLY A 338 -8.98 -4.36 15.35
N PHE A 339 -8.05 -4.16 14.41
CA PHE A 339 -7.59 -2.83 13.98
C PHE A 339 -8.51 -2.22 12.93
N LEU A 340 -9.16 -3.05 12.12
CA LEU A 340 -10.05 -2.62 11.03
C LEU A 340 -11.50 -3.00 11.30
N LYS A 341 -12.42 -2.22 10.72
CA LYS A 341 -13.86 -2.51 10.67
C LYS A 341 -14.45 -2.08 9.33
N ASP A 342 -15.64 -2.60 9.04
CA ASP A 342 -16.48 -2.10 7.96
C ASP A 342 -17.17 -0.81 8.42
N LYS A 343 -17.07 0.24 7.61
CA LYS A 343 -17.83 1.48 7.76
C LYS A 343 -18.52 1.80 6.43
N ASN A 344 -19.74 1.30 6.23
CA ASN A 344 -20.53 1.54 5.01
C ASN A 344 -19.86 1.03 3.72
N GLY A 345 -19.19 -0.12 3.77
CA GLY A 345 -18.53 -0.75 2.63
C GLY A 345 -17.10 -0.29 2.38
N ILE A 346 -16.55 0.57 3.25
CA ILE A 346 -15.13 0.95 3.24
C ILE A 346 -14.42 0.49 4.52
N VAL A 347 -13.13 0.23 4.40
CA VAL A 347 -12.25 -0.12 5.50
C VAL A 347 -11.98 1.11 6.35
N ALA A 348 -12.21 1.01 7.66
CA ALA A 348 -11.89 2.05 8.63
C ALA A 348 -11.13 1.47 9.83
N VAL A 349 -10.37 2.31 10.53
CA VAL A 349 -9.78 1.94 11.81
C VAL A 349 -10.89 1.70 12.84
N SER A 350 -10.73 0.69 13.68
CA SER A 350 -11.82 0.13 14.48
C SER A 350 -12.37 1.11 15.53
N ASN A 351 -11.52 1.98 16.09
CA ASN A 351 -11.91 2.96 17.09
C ASN A 351 -10.93 4.15 17.13
N ARG A 352 -11.37 5.25 17.75
CA ARG A 352 -10.63 6.52 17.79
C ARG A 352 -9.34 6.44 18.61
N ILE A 353 -9.28 5.58 19.61
CA ILE A 353 -8.05 5.38 20.40
C ILE A 353 -6.99 4.70 19.55
N PHE A 354 -7.36 3.69 18.77
CA PHE A 354 -6.45 3.05 17.81
C PHE A 354 -6.03 4.03 16.71
N GLU A 355 -6.94 4.85 16.18
CA GLU A 355 -6.58 5.92 15.23
C GLU A 355 -5.49 6.83 15.82
N THR A 356 -5.69 7.31 17.05
CA THR A 356 -4.74 8.23 17.71
C THR A 356 -3.41 7.55 18.00
N GLN A 357 -3.43 6.33 18.54
CA GLN A 357 -2.23 5.56 18.87
C GLN A 357 -1.40 5.25 17.63
N LEU A 358 -2.05 4.79 16.55
CA LEU A 358 -1.38 4.48 15.29
C LEU A 358 -0.79 5.74 14.66
N TYR A 359 -1.54 6.84 14.69
CA TYR A 359 -1.08 8.13 14.20
C TYR A 359 0.18 8.61 14.96
N ASP A 360 0.14 8.60 16.30
CA ASP A 360 1.27 8.99 17.15
C ASP A 360 2.49 8.08 16.93
N MET A 361 2.27 6.77 16.80
CA MET A 361 3.32 5.78 16.53
C MET A 361 4.00 6.05 15.18
N PHE A 362 3.22 6.20 14.11
CA PHE A 362 3.75 6.45 12.76
C PHE A 362 4.43 7.82 12.65
N LEU A 363 3.90 8.83 13.33
CA LEU A 363 4.57 10.13 13.43
C LEU A 363 5.92 10.01 14.15
N SER A 364 5.98 9.25 15.25
CA SER A 364 7.22 9.04 15.99
C SER A 364 8.27 8.32 15.14
N GLU A 365 7.89 7.27 14.40
CA GLU A 365 8.78 6.57 13.48
C GLU A 365 9.34 7.51 12.39
N THR A 366 8.47 8.36 11.83
CA THR A 366 8.85 9.33 10.79
C THR A 366 9.76 10.43 11.36
N ALA A 367 9.54 10.85 12.61
CA ALA A 367 10.34 11.85 13.30
C ALA A 367 11.75 11.37 13.64
N VAL A 368 11.92 10.09 14.01
CA VAL A 368 13.24 9.49 14.22
C VAL A 368 14.06 9.47 12.93
N ASN A 369 13.41 9.31 11.78
CA ASN A 369 14.06 9.24 10.47
C ASN A 369 14.31 10.63 9.83
N ASN A 370 13.78 11.73 10.40
CA ASN A 370 13.90 13.08 9.83
C ASN A 370 14.30 14.12 10.89
N GLN A 371 15.52 14.68 10.79
CA GLN A 371 16.00 15.76 11.67
C GLN A 371 15.11 17.04 11.64
N MET A 372 14.30 17.23 10.59
CA MET A 372 13.35 18.35 10.49
C MET A 372 12.18 18.30 11.49
N TYR A 373 11.82 17.12 12.00
CA TYR A 373 10.60 16.98 12.82
C TYR A 373 10.74 17.54 14.25
N MET A 374 11.98 17.71 14.73
CA MET A 374 12.28 18.34 16.03
C MET A 374 11.81 19.81 16.11
N LYS A 375 11.55 20.47 14.98
CA LYS A 375 10.98 21.84 14.94
C LYS A 375 9.44 21.89 14.98
N VAL A 376 8.73 20.80 14.66
CA VAL A 376 7.25 20.76 14.65
C VAL A 376 6.69 20.40 16.04
N SER A 377 7.44 19.58 16.79
CA SER A 377 7.05 19.12 18.13
C SER A 377 7.01 20.22 19.22
N SER A 378 7.56 21.42 18.94
CA SER A 378 7.48 22.56 19.88
C SER A 378 6.12 23.24 19.91
N ASP A 379 5.25 23.04 18.91
CA ASP A 379 3.89 23.59 18.91
C ASP A 379 2.90 22.54 19.45
N ARG A 380 2.69 22.55 20.77
CA ARG A 380 1.50 21.90 21.38
C ARG A 380 0.22 22.36 20.68
N ASN A 381 -0.84 21.54 20.72
CA ASN A 381 -2.14 21.85 20.11
C ASN A 381 -2.67 23.22 20.53
N GLN A 382 -2.38 24.23 19.72
CA GLN A 382 -2.77 25.63 19.88
C GLN A 382 -4.19 25.89 19.39
N PHE A 383 -4.76 24.95 18.63
CA PHE A 383 -6.01 25.14 17.91
C PHE A 383 -7.26 24.86 18.75
N ILE A 384 -7.12 24.19 19.91
CA ILE A 384 -8.26 23.88 20.77
C ILE A 384 -8.10 24.62 22.10
N VAL A 385 -9.00 25.59 22.34
CA VAL A 385 -9.10 26.33 23.60
C VAL A 385 -10.51 26.13 24.15
N SER A 386 -10.60 25.68 25.41
CA SER A 386 -11.87 25.35 26.09
C SER A 386 -12.79 24.42 25.29
N GLY A 387 -12.20 23.38 24.69
CA GLY A 387 -12.95 22.36 23.93
C GLY A 387 -13.49 22.84 22.57
N MET A 388 -13.26 24.10 22.20
CA MET A 388 -13.67 24.66 20.91
C MET A 388 -12.46 24.85 20.00
N LEU A 389 -12.61 24.39 18.77
CA LEU A 389 -11.66 24.67 17.70
C LEU A 389 -11.66 26.18 17.46
N GLN A 390 -10.52 26.81 17.68
CA GLN A 390 -10.31 28.23 17.47
C GLN A 390 -10.15 28.48 15.98
N MET A 391 -11.28 28.45 15.25
CA MET A 391 -11.32 28.70 13.81
C MET A 391 -10.52 29.94 13.39
N PRO A 392 -10.54 31.08 14.13
CA PRO A 392 -9.70 32.22 13.78
C PRO A 392 -8.20 31.92 13.81
N LEU A 393 -7.72 31.17 14.82
CA LEU A 393 -6.32 30.80 14.94
C LEU A 393 -5.93 29.70 13.93
N VAL A 394 -6.84 28.76 13.67
CA VAL A 394 -6.70 27.77 12.59
C VAL A 394 -6.55 28.49 11.25
N MET A 395 -7.45 29.42 10.94
CA MET A 395 -7.41 30.20 9.70
C MET A 395 -6.18 31.11 9.64
N GLN A 396 -5.73 31.69 10.75
CA GLN A 396 -4.54 32.52 10.79
C GLN A 396 -3.26 31.70 10.57
N LYS A 397 -3.13 30.55 11.22
CA LYS A 397 -1.98 29.65 11.01
C LYS A 397 -2.05 29.02 9.63
N PHE A 398 -3.23 28.64 9.15
CA PHE A 398 -3.45 28.21 7.77
C PHE A 398 -3.00 29.30 6.80
N TYR A 399 -3.42 30.55 7.00
CA TYR A 399 -3.03 31.68 6.16
C TYR A 399 -1.52 31.97 6.23
N LYS A 400 -0.90 31.85 7.42
CA LYS A 400 0.54 32.00 7.58
C LYS A 400 1.32 30.89 6.89
N TYR A 401 0.87 29.64 7.02
CA TYR A 401 1.41 28.49 6.28
C TYR A 401 1.16 28.65 4.78
N TYR A 402 0.00 29.20 4.39
CA TYR A 402 -0.39 29.45 3.03
C TYR A 402 0.51 30.54 2.42
N GLU A 403 0.72 31.68 3.08
CA GLU A 403 1.70 32.68 2.62
C GLU A 403 3.14 32.15 2.62
N GLU A 404 3.52 31.32 3.59
CA GLU A 404 4.85 30.70 3.63
C GLU A 404 5.05 29.66 2.50
N ILE A 405 3.97 29.04 2.01
CA ILE A 405 3.96 28.10 0.87
C ILE A 405 3.75 28.81 -0.48
N TYR A 406 3.04 29.95 -0.51
CA TYR A 406 2.52 30.59 -1.73
C TYR A 406 2.93 32.08 -1.89
N SER A 407 3.98 32.56 -1.21
CA SER A 407 4.37 33.99 -1.24
C SER A 407 4.76 34.54 -2.62
N GLU A 408 4.92 33.72 -3.66
CA GLU A 408 5.00 34.22 -5.03
C GLU A 408 4.33 33.27 -6.03
N LYS A 409 3.08 33.56 -6.40
CA LYS A 409 2.56 33.55 -7.80
C LYS A 409 1.05 33.74 -7.86
N ASP A 410 0.65 34.78 -8.58
CA ASP A 410 -0.72 35.02 -9.04
C ASP A 410 -1.16 33.90 -10.01
N GLN A 411 -2.02 32.97 -9.57
CA GLN A 411 -2.88 32.21 -10.48
C GLN A 411 -4.28 32.01 -9.89
N LYS A 412 -5.27 32.21 -10.77
CA LYS A 412 -6.71 32.14 -10.48
C LYS A 412 -7.10 30.80 -9.89
N PHE A 413 -7.79 30.88 -8.75
CA PHE A 413 -8.47 29.81 -8.06
C PHE A 413 -9.50 29.10 -8.96
N ILE A 414 -9.31 27.79 -9.18
CA ILE A 414 -10.35 26.85 -9.61
C ILE A 414 -10.62 25.94 -8.41
N GLU A 415 -11.78 26.11 -7.80
CA GLU A 415 -12.22 25.52 -6.53
C GLU A 415 -12.34 23.97 -6.57
N GLU A 416 -12.11 23.36 -7.74
CA GLU A 416 -12.22 21.92 -7.99
C GLU A 416 -10.90 21.15 -7.74
N THR A 417 -9.75 21.83 -7.57
CA THR A 417 -8.43 21.17 -7.45
C THR A 417 -7.79 21.31 -6.06
N GLY A 418 -8.43 21.99 -5.11
CA GLY A 418 -7.87 22.28 -3.78
C GLY A 418 -7.81 21.12 -2.78
N ARG A 419 -8.32 19.93 -3.14
CA ARG A 419 -8.30 18.72 -2.28
C ARG A 419 -7.52 17.55 -2.90
N GLY A 420 -6.85 17.77 -4.03
CA GLY A 420 -6.11 16.74 -4.74
C GLY A 420 -4.61 16.80 -4.46
N LYS A 421 -4.12 15.85 -3.67
CA LYS A 421 -2.78 15.24 -3.73
C LYS A 421 -1.58 16.17 -3.86
N ILE A 422 -0.85 16.34 -2.76
CA ILE A 422 0.62 16.35 -2.81
C ILE A 422 1.07 15.12 -2.04
N MET A 423 1.22 13.98 -2.73
CA MET A 423 1.64 12.70 -2.11
C MET A 423 3.16 12.61 -1.91
N TYR A 424 3.94 13.50 -2.52
CA TYR A 424 5.38 13.63 -2.34
C TYR A 424 5.80 15.06 -2.69
N LYS A 425 6.84 15.56 -2.02
CA LYS A 425 7.43 16.87 -2.31
C LYS A 425 8.82 16.66 -2.89
N ILE A 426 9.02 17.08 -4.13
CA ILE A 426 10.36 17.19 -4.72
C ILE A 426 10.88 18.57 -4.32
N SER A 427 12.01 18.59 -3.61
CA SER A 427 12.70 19.84 -3.22
C SER A 427 14.07 19.90 -3.87
N ASN A 428 14.55 21.11 -4.13
CA ASN A 428 15.82 21.39 -4.80
C ASN A 428 15.97 20.75 -6.21
N PHE A 429 14.86 20.56 -6.94
CA PHE A 429 14.90 20.09 -8.33
C PHE A 429 14.53 21.20 -9.30
N SER A 430 13.30 21.69 -9.21
CA SER A 430 12.80 22.84 -10.00
C SER A 430 12.65 24.11 -9.16
N ASP A 431 12.90 24.00 -7.85
CA ASP A 431 12.68 25.00 -6.81
C ASP A 431 14.01 25.47 -6.20
N ASN A 432 14.96 25.85 -7.05
CA ASN A 432 16.23 26.48 -6.65
C ASN A 432 16.61 27.61 -7.64
N ASP A 433 17.69 28.34 -7.35
CA ASP A 433 18.15 29.48 -8.14
C ASP A 433 18.89 29.09 -9.43
N ASP A 434 19.24 27.82 -9.58
CA ASP A 434 20.03 27.31 -10.69
C ASP A 434 19.20 26.64 -11.79
N VAL A 435 17.94 26.30 -11.52
CA VAL A 435 17.10 25.53 -12.43
C VAL A 435 15.92 26.36 -12.93
N LYS A 436 15.73 26.40 -14.25
CA LYS A 436 14.58 27.07 -14.89
C LYS A 436 13.76 26.10 -15.72
N ILE A 437 12.45 26.28 -15.69
CA ILE A 437 11.56 25.63 -16.66
C ILE A 437 11.45 26.56 -17.87
N ILE A 438 11.96 26.13 -19.02
CA ILE A 438 12.07 26.94 -20.24
C ILE A 438 10.94 26.69 -21.23
N ASP A 439 10.26 25.54 -21.15
CA ASP A 439 9.11 25.20 -21.99
C ASP A 439 8.15 24.25 -21.26
N LYS A 440 6.85 24.31 -21.59
CA LYS A 440 5.80 23.47 -21.02
C LYS A 440 4.69 23.20 -22.04
N SER A 441 4.37 21.94 -22.28
CA SER A 441 3.22 21.55 -23.10
C SER A 441 2.75 20.14 -22.76
N GLY A 442 1.43 19.93 -22.70
CA GLY A 442 0.84 18.66 -22.27
C GLY A 442 1.35 18.20 -20.89
N PRO A 443 1.78 16.94 -20.74
CA PRO A 443 2.39 16.45 -19.49
C PRO A 443 3.88 16.85 -19.34
N PHE A 444 4.46 17.60 -20.27
CA PHE A 444 5.90 17.83 -20.33
C PHE A 444 6.32 19.21 -19.80
N GLU A 445 7.41 19.23 -19.05
CA GLU A 445 8.13 20.43 -18.61
C GLU A 445 9.62 20.26 -18.97
N VAL A 446 10.17 21.21 -19.75
CA VAL A 446 11.59 21.22 -20.10
C VAL A 446 12.36 22.05 -19.09
N ILE A 447 13.26 21.39 -18.39
CA ILE A 447 14.09 21.97 -17.35
C ILE A 447 15.48 22.27 -17.91
N GLU A 448 16.04 23.43 -17.60
CA GLU A 448 17.40 23.85 -17.96
C GLU A 448 18.19 24.28 -16.72
N TYR A 449 19.38 23.69 -16.56
CA TYR A 449 20.35 24.07 -15.54
C TYR A 449 21.16 25.29 -16.01
N GLN A 450 21.09 26.39 -15.26
CA GLN A 450 21.73 27.65 -15.61
C GLN A 450 23.25 27.58 -15.43
N ARG A 451 23.75 26.81 -14.46
CA ARG A 451 25.18 26.59 -14.23
C ARG A 451 25.45 25.09 -14.08
N ASP A 452 26.65 24.64 -14.47
CA ASP A 452 27.13 23.32 -14.04
C ASP A 452 27.89 23.48 -12.73
N LEU A 453 27.23 23.12 -11.63
CA LEU A 453 27.80 23.24 -10.28
C LEU A 453 28.67 22.02 -9.90
N SER A 454 28.65 20.95 -10.69
CA SER A 454 29.38 19.70 -10.43
C SER A 454 30.66 19.61 -11.26
N VAL A 455 31.49 20.65 -11.22
CA VAL A 455 32.72 20.77 -12.01
C VAL A 455 33.98 20.79 -11.14
N MET A 456 35.09 20.28 -11.67
CA MET A 456 36.40 20.41 -11.02
C MET A 456 37.03 21.78 -11.33
N PRO A 457 37.96 22.29 -10.49
CA PRO A 457 38.60 23.59 -10.73
C PRO A 457 39.21 23.76 -12.14
N GLU A 458 39.73 22.67 -12.72
CA GLU A 458 40.29 22.62 -14.07
C GLU A 458 39.25 22.79 -15.20
N ASP A 459 37.99 22.37 -14.97
CA ASP A 459 36.91 22.44 -15.96
C ASP A 459 36.02 23.69 -15.79
N ALA A 460 36.13 24.38 -14.66
CA ALA A 460 35.23 25.48 -14.31
C ALA A 460 35.23 26.63 -15.33
N GLN A 461 36.38 26.94 -15.93
CA GLN A 461 36.48 27.96 -16.98
C GLN A 461 35.70 27.56 -18.24
N LEU A 462 35.85 26.31 -18.69
CA LEU A 462 35.12 25.80 -19.84
C LEU A 462 33.61 25.79 -19.57
N ALA A 463 33.20 25.28 -18.42
CA ALA A 463 31.79 25.23 -18.02
C ALA A 463 31.14 26.62 -17.96
N PHE A 464 31.87 27.64 -17.50
CA PHE A 464 31.40 29.02 -17.50
C PHE A 464 31.09 29.52 -18.92
N PHE A 465 32.03 29.35 -19.86
CA PHE A 465 31.83 29.77 -21.25
C PHE A 465 30.76 28.93 -21.97
N CYS A 466 30.68 27.62 -21.69
CA CYS A 466 29.59 26.77 -22.15
C CYS A 466 28.23 27.35 -21.74
N SER A 467 28.05 27.69 -20.46
CA SER A 467 26.80 28.30 -19.97
C SER A 467 26.47 29.65 -20.63
N GLN A 468 27.49 30.50 -20.90
CA GLN A 468 27.31 31.76 -21.61
C GLN A 468 26.87 31.56 -23.07
N MET A 469 27.32 30.48 -23.71
CA MET A 469 26.97 30.11 -25.08
C MET A 469 25.69 29.25 -25.17
N ASN A 470 24.89 29.18 -24.10
CA ASN A 470 23.68 28.34 -24.01
C ASN A 470 23.94 26.82 -24.14
N VAL A 471 25.18 26.38 -23.96
CA VAL A 471 25.57 24.97 -23.85
C VAL A 471 25.32 24.54 -22.40
N ARG A 472 24.08 24.13 -22.14
CA ARG A 472 23.54 23.86 -20.80
C ARG A 472 22.90 22.48 -20.74
N LYS A 473 22.93 21.86 -19.56
CA LYS A 473 22.18 20.61 -19.32
C LYS A 473 20.68 20.93 -19.34
N ARG A 474 19.93 20.06 -19.99
CA ARG A 474 18.48 20.08 -20.06
C ARG A 474 17.92 18.73 -19.69
N GLN A 475 16.70 18.72 -19.17
CA GLN A 475 16.06 17.51 -18.70
C GLN A 475 14.56 17.59 -18.93
N LEU A 476 13.95 16.46 -19.30
CA LEU A 476 12.50 16.38 -19.46
C LEU A 476 11.88 15.86 -18.17
N LYS A 477 11.00 16.68 -17.59
CA LYS A 477 10.12 16.29 -16.49
C LYS A 477 8.71 16.04 -17.04
N CYS A 478 8.12 14.93 -16.66
CA CYS A 478 6.80 14.49 -17.09
C CYS A 478 5.88 14.41 -15.87
N GLU A 479 4.74 15.10 -15.90
CA GLU A 479 3.68 14.98 -14.89
C GLU A 479 2.58 14.05 -15.41
N LEU A 480 2.58 12.80 -14.95
CA LEU A 480 1.68 11.76 -15.47
C LEU A 480 0.21 12.02 -15.14
N SER A 481 -0.06 12.84 -14.12
CA SER A 481 -1.40 13.35 -13.79
C SER A 481 -2.05 14.13 -14.94
N ARG A 482 -1.25 14.67 -15.86
CA ARG A 482 -1.70 15.41 -17.04
C ARG A 482 -1.79 14.55 -18.31
N GLY A 483 -1.28 13.32 -18.29
CA GLY A 483 -1.32 12.42 -19.43
C GLY A 483 -0.29 11.29 -19.33
N ASN A 484 -0.64 10.12 -19.86
CA ASN A 484 0.29 8.99 -19.98
C ASN A 484 1.39 9.31 -21.00
N VAL A 485 2.61 8.85 -20.72
CA VAL A 485 3.80 9.19 -21.51
C VAL A 485 4.51 7.93 -22.01
N THR A 486 4.83 7.92 -23.30
CA THR A 486 5.71 6.92 -23.91
C THR A 486 7.08 7.55 -24.16
N ILE A 487 8.15 6.91 -23.70
CA ILE A 487 9.51 7.47 -23.79
C ILE A 487 10.46 6.57 -24.59
N GLN A 488 11.59 7.11 -25.02
CA GLN A 488 12.70 6.33 -25.54
C GLN A 488 13.25 5.39 -24.48
N SER A 489 13.57 4.15 -24.86
CA SER A 489 14.12 3.17 -23.92
C SER A 489 15.43 3.66 -23.33
N GLY A 490 15.59 3.52 -22.02
CA GLY A 490 16.80 3.95 -21.31
C GLY A 490 16.84 5.45 -21.02
N ALA A 491 15.83 6.23 -21.42
CA ALA A 491 15.78 7.66 -21.13
C ALA A 491 15.30 7.97 -19.69
N MET A 492 14.66 7.04 -18.99
CA MET A 492 14.18 7.29 -17.61
C MET A 492 15.36 7.35 -16.63
N GLN A 493 15.41 8.42 -15.83
CA GLN A 493 16.38 8.57 -14.74
C GLN A 493 15.76 8.20 -13.39
N TRP A 494 14.63 8.81 -13.05
CA TRP A 494 13.90 8.53 -11.81
C TRP A 494 12.41 8.83 -11.93
N MET A 495 11.63 8.31 -10.98
CA MET A 495 10.18 8.50 -10.88
C MET A 495 9.78 8.64 -9.41
N ALA A 496 8.74 9.43 -9.14
CA ALA A 496 8.21 9.67 -7.80
C ALA A 496 6.67 9.70 -7.83
N GLY A 497 6.03 9.14 -6.80
CA GLY A 497 4.57 9.00 -6.75
C GLY A 497 4.06 7.72 -7.40
N ASP A 498 2.76 7.71 -7.73
CA ASP A 498 2.11 6.58 -8.36
C ASP A 498 2.48 6.53 -9.85
N VAL A 499 3.58 5.83 -10.16
CA VAL A 499 4.09 5.65 -11.51
C VAL A 499 4.22 4.17 -11.83
N SER A 500 3.46 3.71 -12.82
CA SER A 500 3.54 2.35 -13.34
C SER A 500 4.14 2.33 -14.74
N ALA A 501 5.15 1.48 -14.94
CA ALA A 501 5.77 1.28 -16.23
C ALA A 501 5.22 0.00 -16.87
N THR A 502 4.77 0.09 -18.12
CA THR A 502 4.45 -1.07 -18.94
C THR A 502 5.36 -1.07 -20.15
N THR A 503 5.72 -2.26 -20.63
CA THR A 503 6.52 -2.39 -21.86
C THR A 503 5.71 -2.09 -23.13
N GLY A 504 4.45 -1.68 -22.98
CA GLY A 504 3.50 -1.46 -24.08
C GLY A 504 3.14 -2.73 -24.86
N ILE A 505 3.65 -3.92 -24.49
CA ILE A 505 3.47 -5.18 -25.22
C ILE A 505 2.21 -5.90 -24.75
N LYS A 506 1.24 -6.10 -25.64
CA LYS A 506 -0.04 -6.77 -25.32
C LYS A 506 -0.05 -8.28 -25.57
N GLY A 507 1.07 -8.86 -26.05
CA GLY A 507 1.23 -10.30 -26.28
C GLY A 507 2.37 -10.66 -27.24
N ALA A 508 2.59 -11.95 -27.49
CA ALA A 508 3.71 -12.45 -28.31
C ALA A 508 3.65 -12.02 -29.80
N GLY A 509 2.45 -11.86 -30.37
CA GLY A 509 2.27 -11.34 -31.74
C GLY A 509 2.55 -9.83 -31.85
N ASP A 510 2.17 -9.06 -30.83
CA ASP A 510 2.46 -7.61 -30.74
C ASP A 510 3.98 -7.38 -30.56
N PHE A 511 4.63 -8.22 -29.74
CA PHE A 511 6.08 -8.24 -29.58
C PHE A 511 6.84 -8.45 -30.89
N LEU A 512 6.45 -9.46 -31.70
CA LEU A 512 7.09 -9.74 -32.99
C LEU A 512 6.90 -8.57 -33.98
N SER A 513 5.71 -7.99 -34.03
CA SER A 513 5.40 -6.85 -34.91
C SER A 513 6.19 -5.57 -34.56
N LYS A 514 6.36 -5.29 -33.27
CA LYS A 514 7.15 -4.16 -32.76
C LYS A 514 8.65 -4.40 -32.93
N THR A 515 9.09 -5.65 -32.77
CA THR A 515 10.49 -6.05 -32.96
C THR A 515 10.96 -5.90 -34.41
N ILE A 516 10.11 -6.25 -35.37
CA ILE A 516 10.38 -6.05 -36.80
C ILE A 516 10.39 -4.54 -37.13
N ARG A 517 9.52 -3.73 -36.51
CA ARG A 517 9.42 -2.29 -36.77
C ARG A 517 10.63 -1.49 -36.25
N GLY A 518 11.11 -1.79 -35.04
CA GLY A 518 12.26 -1.07 -34.44
C GLY A 518 13.59 -1.29 -35.19
N LYS A 519 13.83 -2.50 -35.71
CA LYS A 519 15.02 -2.79 -36.55
C LYS A 519 15.05 -2.01 -37.88
N VAL A 520 13.92 -1.46 -38.29
CA VAL A 520 13.71 -0.88 -39.61
C VAL A 520 13.77 0.66 -39.58
N THR A 521 13.46 1.29 -38.44
CA THR A 521 13.51 2.74 -38.20
C THR A 521 14.75 3.21 -37.44
N GLY A 522 15.68 2.31 -37.06
CA GLY A 522 16.90 2.67 -36.32
C GLY A 522 16.69 3.05 -34.85
N GLU A 523 15.48 2.97 -34.32
CA GLU A 523 15.13 3.29 -32.93
C GLU A 523 15.02 2.05 -32.04
N SER A 524 15.17 2.23 -30.72
CA SER A 524 15.09 1.13 -29.74
C SER A 524 13.77 0.35 -29.84
N VAL A 525 13.89 -0.98 -29.72
CA VAL A 525 12.94 -2.01 -30.11
C VAL A 525 11.62 -2.01 -29.28
N ILE A 526 11.61 -1.39 -28.11
CA ILE A 526 10.45 -1.36 -27.18
C ILE A 526 10.46 -0.03 -26.41
N LYS A 527 9.56 0.90 -26.75
CA LYS A 527 9.36 2.15 -26.01
C LYS A 527 8.44 1.92 -24.81
N PRO A 528 8.91 2.07 -23.56
CA PRO A 528 8.07 1.91 -22.38
C PRO A 528 7.01 3.01 -22.30
N GLU A 529 5.84 2.64 -21.80
CA GLU A 529 4.71 3.52 -21.51
C GLU A 529 4.54 3.64 -19.99
N TYR A 530 4.46 4.88 -19.52
CA TYR A 530 4.34 5.24 -18.11
C TYR A 530 2.96 5.85 -17.86
N THR A 531 2.26 5.34 -16.84
CA THR A 531 0.91 5.75 -16.47
C THR A 531 0.79 5.93 -14.96
N GLY A 532 -0.12 6.79 -14.52
CA GLY A 532 -0.41 7.02 -13.10
C GLY A 532 -0.54 8.50 -12.75
N ASP A 533 -0.31 8.81 -11.48
CA ASP A 533 -0.48 10.14 -10.88
C ASP A 533 0.79 10.50 -10.10
N GLY A 534 1.89 10.63 -10.84
CA GLY A 534 3.24 10.86 -10.33
C GLY A 534 4.12 11.61 -11.33
N THR A 535 5.37 11.89 -10.93
CA THR A 535 6.37 12.62 -11.70
C THR A 535 7.39 11.63 -12.24
N LEU A 536 7.64 11.67 -13.54
CA LEU A 536 8.67 10.91 -14.24
C LEU A 536 9.73 11.87 -14.77
N VAL A 537 11.00 11.59 -14.54
CA VAL A 537 12.12 12.44 -14.99
C VAL A 537 13.10 11.63 -15.82
N LEU A 538 13.48 12.19 -16.97
CA LEU A 538 14.40 11.56 -17.92
C LEU A 538 15.85 11.95 -17.66
N GLU A 539 16.83 11.25 -18.22
CA GLU A 539 18.25 11.58 -18.09
C GLU A 539 18.57 12.98 -18.64
N PRO A 540 19.50 13.74 -18.03
CA PRO A 540 19.90 15.03 -18.52
C PRO A 540 20.74 14.90 -19.80
N THR A 541 20.59 15.88 -20.70
CA THR A 541 21.31 15.97 -21.96
C THR A 541 21.82 17.39 -22.19
N TYR A 542 22.88 17.53 -23.00
CA TYR A 542 23.32 18.85 -23.49
C TYR A 542 22.62 19.28 -24.78
N LYS A 543 21.85 18.37 -25.39
CA LYS A 543 21.00 18.68 -26.54
C LYS A 543 19.82 19.58 -26.15
N HIS A 544 19.15 20.12 -27.15
CA HIS A 544 17.95 20.92 -26.99
C HIS A 544 16.71 20.03 -26.97
N ILE A 545 15.91 20.16 -25.91
CA ILE A 545 14.65 19.44 -25.78
C ILE A 545 13.54 20.36 -26.28
N ILE A 546 12.83 19.95 -27.34
CA ILE A 546 11.83 20.78 -28.03
C ILE A 546 10.48 20.07 -27.99
N LEU A 547 9.45 20.78 -27.51
CA LEU A 547 8.08 20.30 -27.49
C LEU A 547 7.36 20.73 -28.78
N LEU A 548 6.70 19.78 -29.44
CA LEU A 548 5.90 20.01 -30.64
C LEU A 548 4.48 19.49 -30.42
N ASP A 549 3.49 20.38 -30.53
CA ASP A 549 2.07 20.02 -30.48
C ASP A 549 1.58 19.59 -31.87
N LEU A 550 1.18 18.32 -32.02
CA LEU A 550 0.77 17.79 -33.32
C LEU A 550 -0.49 18.46 -33.89
N ASP A 551 -1.29 19.14 -33.09
CA ASP A 551 -2.46 19.88 -33.57
C ASP A 551 -2.04 21.02 -34.52
N GLU A 552 -0.86 21.62 -34.29
CA GLU A 552 -0.26 22.62 -35.17
C GLU A 552 0.36 22.04 -36.46
N TRP A 553 0.48 20.71 -36.53
CA TRP A 553 1.12 19.98 -37.63
C TRP A 553 0.11 19.22 -38.50
N GLY A 554 -1.20 19.45 -38.29
CA GLY A 554 -2.26 18.72 -38.99
C GLY A 554 -2.44 17.30 -38.44
N ASN A 555 -2.22 17.10 -37.14
CA ASN A 555 -2.36 15.83 -36.41
C ASN A 555 -1.42 14.71 -36.90
N SER A 556 -0.36 15.03 -37.67
CA SER A 556 0.63 14.05 -38.07
C SER A 556 1.98 14.70 -38.37
N ILE A 557 3.03 14.16 -37.77
CA ILE A 557 4.41 14.59 -37.98
C ILE A 557 5.28 13.36 -38.30
N VAL A 558 6.34 13.58 -39.08
CA VAL A 558 7.39 12.61 -39.39
C VAL A 558 8.70 13.21 -38.91
N LEU A 559 9.50 12.42 -38.19
CA LEU A 559 10.76 12.84 -37.58
C LEU A 559 11.94 12.21 -38.31
N ASP A 560 13.05 12.95 -38.43
CA ASP A 560 14.34 12.35 -38.78
C ASP A 560 14.85 11.42 -37.67
N ASP A 561 15.74 10.50 -38.05
CA ASP A 561 16.14 9.39 -37.19
C ASP A 561 16.92 9.91 -35.96
N GLY A 562 16.60 9.38 -34.77
CA GLY A 562 17.33 9.66 -33.53
C GLY A 562 16.89 10.92 -32.78
N LEU A 563 15.82 11.58 -33.21
CA LEU A 563 15.29 12.77 -32.54
C LEU A 563 14.21 12.47 -31.48
N PHE A 564 13.56 11.31 -31.53
CA PHE A 564 12.45 11.00 -30.62
C PHE A 564 12.92 10.80 -29.18
N LEU A 565 12.42 11.62 -28.24
CA LEU A 565 12.68 11.46 -26.81
C LEU A 565 11.46 10.91 -26.06
N ALA A 566 10.30 11.56 -26.20
CA ALA A 566 9.06 11.17 -25.53
C ALA A 566 7.82 11.67 -26.29
N CYS A 567 6.65 11.10 -26.02
CA CYS A 567 5.38 11.61 -26.51
C CYS A 567 4.22 11.21 -25.61
N GLU A 568 3.09 11.89 -25.70
CA GLU A 568 1.86 11.40 -25.08
C GLU A 568 1.49 10.02 -25.65
N SER A 569 1.09 9.08 -24.79
CA SER A 569 0.87 7.68 -25.18
C SER A 569 -0.32 7.48 -26.13
N MET A 570 -1.20 8.48 -26.24
CA MET A 570 -2.29 8.46 -27.22
C MET A 570 -1.82 8.64 -28.68
N LEU A 571 -0.59 9.15 -28.89
CA LEU A 571 -0.03 9.33 -30.22
C LEU A 571 0.37 7.99 -30.84
N LYS A 572 -0.19 7.70 -32.02
CA LYS A 572 0.07 6.46 -32.75
C LYS A 572 1.37 6.55 -33.52
N GLN A 573 2.29 5.64 -33.22
CA GLN A 573 3.58 5.51 -33.91
C GLN A 573 3.47 4.61 -35.14
N LYS A 574 4.02 5.04 -36.27
CA LYS A 574 4.09 4.28 -37.53
C LYS A 574 5.48 4.46 -38.18
N ALA A 575 5.94 3.45 -38.90
CA ALA A 575 7.10 3.60 -39.76
C ALA A 575 6.66 4.21 -41.11
N VAL A 576 7.30 5.31 -41.53
CA VAL A 576 7.03 5.99 -42.79
C VAL A 576 8.18 5.70 -43.75
N ARG A 577 7.89 5.04 -44.87
CA ARG A 577 8.91 4.63 -45.84
C ARG A 577 9.46 5.85 -46.60
N ARG A 578 10.79 5.97 -46.67
CA ARG A 578 11.46 6.94 -47.55
C ARG A 578 11.38 6.49 -49.01
N LYS A 579 10.84 7.32 -49.91
CA LYS A 579 10.84 7.05 -51.35
C LYS A 579 12.17 7.52 -51.94
N THR A 580 13.10 6.60 -52.21
CA THR A 580 14.45 6.91 -52.71
C THR A 580 14.60 6.66 -54.21
N PHE A 581 15.49 7.41 -54.87
CA PHE A 581 15.74 7.31 -56.32
C PHE A 581 16.69 6.16 -56.75
N SER A 582 17.31 5.40 -55.85
CA SER A 582 18.07 4.19 -56.23
C SER A 582 18.35 3.28 -55.04
N SER A 583 18.44 1.97 -55.29
CA SER A 583 18.64 0.90 -54.30
C SER A 583 20.06 0.77 -53.72
N ALA A 584 20.91 1.78 -53.88
CA ALA A 584 22.29 1.77 -53.38
C ALA A 584 22.51 2.94 -52.41
N PHE A 585 22.46 2.57 -51.14
CA PHE A 585 23.08 3.22 -49.99
C PHE A 585 24.34 4.02 -50.36
N ALA A 586 24.36 5.32 -50.03
CA ALA A 586 25.59 6.13 -50.09
C ALA A 586 25.87 6.90 -48.78
N GLY A 587 24.98 6.84 -47.77
CA GLY A 587 25.03 7.74 -46.62
C GLY A 587 24.82 7.15 -45.22
N GLY A 588 24.61 5.83 -45.06
CA GLY A 588 24.43 5.25 -43.72
C GLY A 588 23.02 5.40 -43.11
N GLU A 589 22.04 5.91 -43.88
CA GLU A 589 20.71 6.27 -43.38
C GLU A 589 19.65 5.16 -43.50
N GLY A 590 18.68 5.15 -42.59
CA GLY A 590 17.59 4.16 -42.55
C GLY A 590 16.56 4.28 -43.68
N PHE A 591 15.85 3.19 -43.97
CA PHE A 591 14.81 3.17 -45.03
C PHE A 591 13.46 3.74 -44.57
N PHE A 592 13.31 4.05 -43.28
CA PHE A 592 12.04 4.44 -42.66
C PHE A 592 12.25 5.47 -41.57
N ASN A 593 11.38 6.48 -41.54
CA ASN A 593 11.28 7.46 -40.46
C ASN A 593 10.23 7.05 -39.43
N LEU A 594 10.36 7.57 -38.21
CA LEU A 594 9.27 7.54 -37.24
C LEU A 594 8.21 8.58 -37.61
N GLY A 595 6.98 8.13 -37.82
CA GLY A 595 5.80 8.98 -37.94
C GLY A 595 4.92 8.89 -36.72
N LEU A 596 4.41 10.02 -36.26
CA LEU A 596 3.41 10.13 -35.21
C LEU A 596 2.09 10.65 -35.79
N LYS A 597 0.97 10.15 -35.27
CA LYS A 597 -0.38 10.56 -35.70
C LYS A 597 -1.35 10.59 -34.52
N GLY A 598 -2.11 11.67 -34.42
CA GLY A 598 -3.06 11.94 -33.34
C GLY A 598 -2.98 13.41 -32.92
N SER A 599 -3.73 13.75 -31.87
CA SER A 599 -3.66 15.02 -31.15
C SER A 599 -2.85 14.79 -29.87
N GLY A 600 -1.97 15.73 -29.53
CA GLY A 600 -1.06 15.65 -28.38
C GLY A 600 0.38 16.04 -28.69
N VAL A 601 1.22 16.02 -27.66
CA VAL A 601 2.58 16.57 -27.71
C VAL A 601 3.64 15.48 -27.93
N VAL A 602 4.62 15.77 -28.78
CA VAL A 602 5.88 15.03 -28.87
C VAL A 602 7.05 15.90 -28.39
N CYS A 603 7.97 15.27 -27.69
CA CYS A 603 9.23 15.84 -27.26
C CYS A 603 10.36 15.26 -28.12
N ILE A 604 11.15 16.13 -28.76
CA ILE A 604 12.32 15.75 -29.54
C ILE A 604 13.61 16.26 -28.89
N GLU A 605 14.70 15.54 -29.11
CA GLU A 605 16.05 15.88 -28.68
C GLU A 605 16.88 16.31 -29.90
N SER A 606 17.12 17.62 -30.05
CA SER A 606 17.76 18.24 -31.20
C SER A 606 19.15 18.79 -30.86
N ASP A 607 20.09 18.69 -31.80
CA ASP A 607 21.41 19.33 -31.67
C ASP A 607 21.34 20.86 -31.90
N CYS A 608 20.21 21.39 -32.38
CA CYS A 608 20.00 22.80 -32.68
C CYS A 608 18.90 23.39 -31.78
N PRO A 609 19.09 24.59 -31.19
CA PRO A 609 18.07 25.25 -30.38
C PRO A 609 16.84 25.64 -31.20
N ARG A 610 15.66 25.69 -30.55
CA ARG A 610 14.39 26.05 -31.21
C ARG A 610 14.47 27.41 -31.92
N GLU A 611 15.23 28.34 -31.37
CA GLU A 611 15.44 29.70 -31.88
C GLU A 611 16.22 29.75 -33.20
N GLU A 612 17.03 28.71 -33.51
CA GLU A 612 17.78 28.61 -34.77
C GLU A 612 17.05 27.77 -35.82
N LEU A 613 16.02 27.02 -35.43
CA LEU A 613 15.26 26.20 -36.37
C LEU A 613 14.39 27.06 -37.28
N VAL A 614 14.46 26.76 -38.58
CA VAL A 614 13.66 27.42 -39.61
C VAL A 614 12.38 26.62 -39.85
N GLU A 615 11.23 27.24 -39.66
CA GLU A 615 9.93 26.65 -39.98
C GLU A 615 9.46 27.13 -41.36
N ILE A 616 9.18 26.18 -42.25
CA ILE A 616 8.68 26.44 -43.61
C ILE A 616 7.26 25.87 -43.70
N THR A 617 6.27 26.74 -43.90
CA THR A 617 4.89 26.34 -44.16
C THR A 617 4.61 26.35 -45.66
N LEU A 618 4.11 25.24 -46.18
CA LEU A 618 3.76 25.04 -47.59
C LEU A 618 2.25 25.01 -47.75
N GLU A 619 1.74 25.66 -48.79
CA GLU A 619 0.35 25.61 -49.25
C GLU A 619 0.36 25.13 -50.71
N ASP A 620 0.13 23.83 -50.90
CA ASP A 620 0.23 23.13 -52.20
C ASP A 620 1.51 23.47 -52.99
N ASP A 621 2.65 23.56 -52.29
CA ASP A 621 3.93 23.99 -52.85
C ASP A 621 5.05 22.98 -52.52
N VAL A 622 6.28 23.35 -52.85
CA VAL A 622 7.45 22.48 -52.84
C VAL A 622 8.62 23.18 -52.17
N VAL A 623 9.25 22.47 -51.22
CA VAL A 623 10.60 22.82 -50.76
C VAL A 623 11.59 21.71 -51.10
N LYS A 624 12.79 22.10 -51.53
CA LYS A 624 13.92 21.21 -51.79
C LYS A 624 15.05 21.58 -50.84
N ILE A 625 15.57 20.59 -50.13
CA ILE A 625 16.55 20.76 -49.07
C ILE A 625 17.74 19.86 -49.39
N ASP A 626 18.94 20.43 -49.33
CA ASP A 626 20.17 19.67 -49.50
C ASP A 626 20.44 18.81 -48.26
N GLY A 627 20.57 17.49 -48.46
CA GLY A 627 20.78 16.53 -47.37
C GLY A 627 19.70 16.51 -46.26
N ASN A 628 20.10 16.03 -45.08
CA ASN A 628 19.22 15.83 -43.92
C ASN A 628 19.24 17.04 -42.97
N LEU A 629 18.87 18.20 -43.50
CA LEU A 629 18.67 19.40 -42.69
C LEU A 629 17.23 19.50 -42.17
N ALA A 630 16.27 18.83 -42.80
CA ALA A 630 14.91 18.73 -42.29
C ALA A 630 14.84 17.71 -41.14
N ILE A 631 14.52 18.17 -39.93
CA ILE A 631 14.46 17.35 -38.72
C ILE A 631 13.04 16.85 -38.43
N ALA A 632 12.01 17.55 -38.92
CA ALA A 632 10.62 17.12 -38.82
C ALA A 632 9.77 17.70 -39.95
N TRP A 633 8.71 17.01 -40.36
CA TRP A 633 7.77 17.51 -41.36
C TRP A 633 6.35 16.96 -41.18
N SER A 634 5.34 17.69 -41.65
CA SER A 634 3.95 17.25 -41.61
C SER A 634 3.75 15.96 -42.40
N GLY A 635 3.00 15.01 -41.84
CA GLY A 635 2.70 13.73 -42.48
C GLY A 635 1.79 13.82 -43.72
N SER A 636 1.27 15.01 -44.03
CA SER A 636 0.54 15.34 -45.26
C SER A 636 1.44 15.60 -46.46
N LEU A 637 2.74 15.89 -46.25
CA LEU A 637 3.69 16.18 -47.32
C LEU A 637 4.16 14.88 -47.98
N ASP A 638 4.22 14.87 -49.32
CA ASP A 638 4.87 13.79 -50.06
C ASP A 638 6.38 14.01 -50.04
N PHE A 639 7.10 13.10 -49.38
CA PHE A 639 8.54 13.13 -49.25
C PHE A 639 9.22 12.18 -50.24
N THR A 640 10.17 12.70 -51.00
CA THR A 640 10.98 11.95 -51.97
C THR A 640 12.42 12.44 -51.98
N VAL A 641 13.36 11.53 -52.15
CA VAL A 641 14.77 11.87 -52.42
C VAL A 641 14.95 11.96 -53.94
N GLU A 642 15.26 13.14 -54.46
CA GLU A 642 15.43 13.41 -55.89
C GLU A 642 16.87 13.86 -56.20
N ARG A 643 17.25 13.89 -57.48
CA ARG A 643 18.52 14.50 -57.92
C ARG A 643 18.35 16.01 -58.03
N ALA A 644 19.38 16.77 -57.63
CA ALA A 644 19.35 18.24 -57.72
C ALA A 644 19.22 18.74 -59.17
N GLY A 645 19.75 18.00 -60.16
CA GLY A 645 19.75 18.35 -61.59
C GLY A 645 19.09 17.32 -62.51
N LYS A 646 18.75 17.73 -63.74
CA LYS A 646 18.12 16.87 -64.77
C LYS A 646 19.05 15.81 -65.38
N SER A 647 20.37 15.87 -65.14
CA SER A 647 21.36 14.94 -65.70
C SER A 647 22.46 14.58 -64.69
N LEU A 648 23.05 13.38 -64.82
CA LEU A 648 24.14 12.88 -63.97
C LEU A 648 25.37 13.80 -63.96
N LEU A 649 25.70 14.42 -65.10
CA LEU A 649 26.81 15.38 -65.21
C LEU A 649 26.50 16.73 -64.57
N GLY A 650 25.23 17.17 -64.59
CA GLY A 650 24.82 18.44 -64.00
C GLY A 650 24.88 18.45 -62.46
N SER A 651 24.53 17.33 -61.82
CA SER A 651 24.62 17.17 -60.36
C SER A 651 26.06 17.09 -59.83
N ALA A 652 27.01 16.60 -60.63
CA ALA A 652 28.43 16.57 -60.26
C ALA A 652 29.09 17.96 -60.39
N ALA A 653 28.57 18.83 -61.25
CA ALA A 653 29.10 20.18 -61.47
C ALA A 653 28.55 21.22 -60.46
N SER A 654 27.38 21.00 -59.87
CA SER A 654 26.81 21.88 -58.84
C SER A 654 27.29 21.55 -57.42
N GLY A 655 27.90 20.38 -57.20
CA GLY A 655 28.29 19.90 -55.87
C GLY A 655 27.15 19.29 -55.04
N GLU A 656 25.90 19.45 -55.48
CA GLU A 656 24.69 18.94 -54.82
C GLU A 656 24.21 17.64 -55.49
N GLY A 657 24.43 16.49 -54.83
CA GLY A 657 24.16 15.17 -55.41
C GLY A 657 22.68 14.75 -55.35
N LEU A 658 22.12 14.65 -54.16
CA LEU A 658 20.73 14.26 -53.88
C LEU A 658 20.09 15.30 -52.95
N VAL A 659 18.85 15.67 -53.22
CA VAL A 659 18.07 16.62 -52.42
C VAL A 659 16.81 15.95 -51.90
N ASN A 660 16.46 16.31 -50.68
CA ASN A 660 15.22 15.93 -50.03
C ASN A 660 14.11 16.88 -50.48
N VAL A 661 13.05 16.34 -51.09
CA VAL A 661 11.95 17.11 -51.68
C VAL A 661 10.66 16.82 -50.95
N TYR A 662 9.99 17.88 -50.51
CA TYR A 662 8.72 17.84 -49.80
C TYR A 662 7.68 18.59 -50.61
N ARG A 663 6.54 17.96 -50.89
CA ARG A 663 5.48 18.51 -51.76
C ARG A 663 4.11 18.45 -51.09
N GLY A 664 3.32 19.51 -51.23
CA GLY A 664 1.93 19.57 -50.78
C GLY A 664 1.67 20.67 -49.76
N THR A 665 0.69 20.46 -48.87
CA THR A 665 0.32 21.41 -47.82
C THR A 665 0.73 20.88 -46.45
N GLY A 666 1.51 21.65 -45.69
CA GLY A 666 2.03 21.25 -44.38
C GLY A 666 3.27 22.04 -43.97
N LYS A 667 3.95 21.60 -42.90
CA LYS A 667 5.13 22.26 -42.35
C LYS A 667 6.39 21.40 -42.51
N VAL A 668 7.55 22.06 -42.61
CA VAL A 668 8.88 21.46 -42.50
C VAL A 668 9.69 22.25 -41.47
N LEU A 669 10.31 21.55 -40.52
CA LEU A 669 11.24 22.10 -39.55
C LEU A 669 12.67 21.77 -39.98
N LEU A 670 13.46 22.80 -40.23
CA LEU A 670 14.82 22.69 -40.75
C LEU A 670 15.85 23.21 -39.75
N ALA A 671 16.89 22.42 -39.52
CA ALA A 671 18.09 22.84 -38.82
C ALA A 671 19.08 23.46 -39.82
N PRO A 672 19.53 24.71 -39.62
CA PRO A 672 20.44 25.38 -40.55
C PRO A 672 21.86 24.80 -40.55
N VAL A 673 22.21 24.07 -39.49
CA VAL A 673 23.46 23.30 -39.36
C VAL A 673 23.11 21.82 -39.22
N GLY A 674 23.76 20.96 -40.02
CA GLY A 674 23.46 19.52 -39.98
C GLY A 674 23.89 18.87 -38.66
N ASN A 675 23.23 17.78 -38.25
CA ASN A 675 23.55 16.99 -37.05
C ASN A 675 25.02 16.51 -36.95
N GLN A 676 25.80 16.57 -38.04
CA GLN A 676 27.23 16.23 -38.04
C GLN A 676 28.16 17.41 -37.69
N ALA A 677 27.68 18.66 -37.73
CA ALA A 677 28.49 19.87 -37.61
C ALA A 677 29.03 20.15 -36.20
N MET A 678 28.62 19.37 -35.19
CA MET A 678 29.10 19.47 -33.80
C MET A 678 30.03 18.33 -33.36
N LYS A 679 30.66 17.60 -34.29
CA LYS A 679 31.93 16.93 -33.96
C LYS A 679 33.02 18.00 -34.01
N PRO A 680 33.94 18.10 -33.02
CA PRO A 680 35.09 18.99 -33.16
C PRO A 680 35.73 18.69 -34.51
N GLN A 681 35.96 19.73 -35.32
CA GLN A 681 36.78 19.62 -36.51
C GLN A 681 38.03 18.84 -36.08
N GLN A 682 38.20 17.63 -36.60
CA GLN A 682 39.52 17.04 -36.60
C GLN A 682 40.36 18.08 -37.34
N VAL A 683 41.23 18.75 -36.60
CA VAL A 683 42.38 19.41 -37.17
C VAL A 683 43.01 18.34 -38.03
N ILE A 684 42.82 18.45 -39.34
CA ILE A 684 43.70 17.78 -40.27
C ILE A 684 45.04 18.41 -39.95
N GLU A 685 45.85 17.72 -39.14
CA GLU A 685 47.27 18.00 -39.08
C GLU A 685 47.74 17.96 -40.53
N LYS A 686 47.95 19.14 -41.12
CA LYS A 686 48.79 19.23 -42.29
C LYS A 686 50.14 18.75 -41.80
N GLU A 687 50.53 17.55 -42.21
CA GLU A 687 51.92 17.12 -42.09
C GLU A 687 52.81 18.29 -42.52
N PRO A 688 53.84 18.65 -41.74
CA PRO A 688 54.77 19.67 -42.17
C PRO A 688 55.40 19.20 -43.47
N VAL A 689 55.29 20.03 -44.51
CA VAL A 689 56.08 19.88 -45.73
C VAL A 689 57.54 19.94 -45.29
N ILE A 690 58.22 18.80 -45.34
CA ILE A 690 59.68 18.74 -45.27
C ILE A 690 60.17 19.42 -46.55
N VAL A 691 60.57 20.68 -46.44
CA VAL A 691 61.43 21.30 -47.43
C VAL A 691 62.81 20.68 -47.20
N GLY A 692 63.23 19.81 -48.10
CA GLY A 692 64.62 19.36 -48.13
C GLY A 692 65.50 20.55 -48.49
N ASP A 693 66.47 20.84 -47.64
CA ASP A 693 67.66 21.60 -48.03
C ASP A 693 68.49 20.69 -48.94
N ASP A 694 68.40 20.94 -50.25
CA ASP A 694 69.48 20.73 -51.20
C ASP A 694 69.51 21.95 -52.13
N ASP A 695 70.70 22.56 -52.19
CA ASP A 695 71.19 23.66 -53.06
C ASP A 695 71.00 25.12 -52.60
N GLU A 696 71.78 25.55 -51.60
CA GLU A 696 73.05 26.31 -51.80
C GLU A 696 73.95 26.34 -50.54
#